data_AF-A0A8C2I3V5-F1
#
_entry.id   AF-A0A8C2I3V5-F1
#
_cell.length_a   1.000
_cell.length_b   1.000
_cell.length_c   1.000
_cell.angle_alpha   90.00
_cell.angle_beta   90.00
_cell.angle_gamma   90.00
#
_symmetry.space_group_name_H-M   'P 1'
#
loop_
_entity.id
_entity.type
_entity.pdbx_description
1 polymer ?
#
loop_
_entity_poly.entity_id
_entity_poly.type
_entity_poly.pdbx_seq_one_letter_code
_entity_poly.pdbx_strand_id
1 'polypeptide(L)'
;MIQQSRRKYDVSWDKDTILSLGKLAFHQLERNNLIFYDTDLEACGIDVSKASVYSGMCTQIFKEETGIILGTMYCFVHLSIQEFIAALYAHLFLDLNNKSVFDQDSTEQENKSEILTDLLKTAVDKALESDNGHLDLFLRFLLGLSLESNRPLLRGLLTQQDSNDQSYKEIVQYIKQKLDSNLSPERSINLFHCLNELNDHTLVKEIQSQLNKGSLSSADLSPAQWSAVAFVLLTSEEELEEFDLQKFKKSDECFFRLLEVVKTSKRALLNECDLTDRSCSALAPVLVSDSNLKELSMNRNNLQDSGVKKLCIGLKSTNCKLEILRLSKCDLTGKICSALASVLRSDSSSLKELDLSNNNLQDSGVKLLSGGLKENCKLEKLRLSECNVTEEGYKALASALRLNPSHLIELDLTGNDPGQSGVKELSDLLHDPNCQLQTLRFLGPAADEACQYVTGIVGKNLLLLRELNLSERELGDTRVNQITALLQDKHCNLNTLMLRDCGLTEESCSALATVLRSNPSLKELDMSNNNLQDSGVKKLQNGLENIKCTLEKLGLSGCSITEDGYKALASALRSNPSHLTELDLRGNDPGPSGVKQLYDLLQDPNCKLKTLRFLGPAADEACQYVTGIVGKNPLLLRELNLSEHELGDTRVNQIAALLQDKHCTLKTLQLRKCGLTEESCLVLATVLRSNSSLKELDMSNNNLQDLGVKKLGLENTNCTLQKLRLSNCSITEEGYKALASALRSNPTQLIELDLTGNDPGQSGVKELIDLLQNEHYQLKTIRFLKSPVAQEACEYLTKVLGKSPLLLTELVLSEDKLGDLDSEKLSALLMDSHSKVEKMKLNNCELTEKSCSVLATVLSSKTILKEMNLNNSRLLDSGVKEICEGLKNPVCELKILK
;
A
#
# COMPACT_ATOMS: atom_id res chain seq x y z
N MET A 1 -4.95 -54.14 -53.03
CA MET A 1 -4.52 -55.54 -52.83
C MET A 1 -4.80 -56.45 -54.04
N ILE A 2 -6.07 -56.62 -54.45
CA ILE A 2 -6.45 -57.56 -55.54
C ILE A 2 -5.74 -57.24 -56.87
N GLN A 3 -5.66 -55.97 -57.27
CA GLN A 3 -4.97 -55.59 -58.51
C GLN A 3 -3.43 -55.66 -58.45
N GLN A 4 -2.82 -55.51 -57.27
CA GLN A 4 -1.35 -55.62 -57.10
C GLN A 4 -0.87 -57.08 -57.08
N SER A 5 -1.71 -58.02 -56.63
CA SER A 5 -1.39 -59.46 -56.65
C SER A 5 -1.18 -60.01 -58.07
N ARG A 6 -1.89 -59.46 -59.07
CA ARG A 6 -1.81 -59.88 -60.48
C ARG A 6 -0.44 -59.69 -61.15
N ARG A 7 0.51 -58.97 -60.54
CA ARG A 7 1.80 -58.66 -61.16
C ARG A 7 3.02 -59.34 -60.53
N LYS A 8 2.89 -60.12 -59.45
CA LYS A 8 4.07 -60.73 -58.81
C LYS A 8 3.94 -62.18 -58.32
N TYR A 9 2.74 -62.71 -58.12
CA TYR A 9 2.55 -64.09 -57.70
C TYR A 9 1.36 -64.69 -58.45
N ASP A 10 1.56 -65.84 -59.08
CA ASP A 10 0.58 -66.54 -59.92
C ASP A 10 -0.49 -67.25 -59.06
N VAL A 11 -1.17 -66.49 -58.20
CA VAL A 11 -2.30 -66.96 -57.40
C VAL A 11 -3.57 -66.36 -57.99
N SER A 12 -4.23 -67.13 -58.84
CA SER A 12 -5.62 -66.93 -59.21
C SER A 12 -6.47 -67.12 -57.95
N TRP A 13 -6.90 -66.03 -57.30
CA TRP A 13 -7.91 -66.11 -56.25
C TRP A 13 -9.22 -66.59 -56.87
N ASP A 14 -9.52 -67.87 -56.69
CA ASP A 14 -10.80 -68.43 -57.11
C ASP A 14 -11.94 -67.90 -56.22
N LYS A 15 -13.13 -67.74 -56.80
CA LYS A 15 -14.32 -67.15 -56.15
C LYS A 15 -14.67 -67.90 -54.85
N ASP A 16 -14.46 -69.21 -54.83
CA ASP A 16 -14.73 -70.09 -53.68
C ASP A 16 -13.77 -69.85 -52.51
N THR A 17 -12.53 -69.44 -52.79
CA THR A 17 -11.52 -69.13 -51.76
C THR A 17 -11.85 -67.80 -51.08
N ILE A 18 -12.26 -66.78 -51.86
CA ILE A 18 -12.70 -65.48 -51.34
C ILE A 18 -13.96 -65.65 -50.48
N LEU A 19 -14.89 -66.51 -50.91
CA LEU A 19 -16.12 -66.79 -50.18
C LEU A 19 -15.85 -67.46 -48.83
N SER A 20 -14.96 -68.46 -48.81
CA SER A 20 -14.58 -69.19 -47.58
C SER A 20 -13.84 -68.29 -46.58
N LEU A 21 -12.91 -67.46 -47.07
CA LEU A 21 -12.21 -66.46 -46.26
C LEU A 21 -13.15 -65.37 -45.74
N GLY A 22 -14.07 -64.91 -46.59
CA GLY A 22 -15.15 -63.99 -46.26
C GLY A 22 -16.03 -64.49 -45.13
N LYS A 23 -16.46 -65.75 -45.22
CA LYS A 23 -17.29 -66.43 -44.23
C LYS A 23 -16.59 -66.53 -42.88
N LEU A 24 -15.31 -66.88 -42.87
CA LEU A 24 -14.49 -66.90 -41.66
C LEU A 24 -14.41 -65.51 -41.02
N ALA A 25 -14.05 -64.50 -41.82
CA ALA A 25 -13.91 -63.13 -41.33
C ALA A 25 -15.20 -62.63 -40.68
N PHE A 26 -16.35 -62.84 -41.34
CA PHE A 26 -17.66 -62.43 -40.86
C PHE A 26 -18.07 -63.17 -39.59
N HIS A 27 -18.02 -64.51 -39.54
CA HIS A 27 -18.44 -65.28 -38.37
C HIS A 27 -17.58 -64.99 -37.13
N GLN A 28 -16.27 -64.85 -37.30
CA GLN A 28 -15.39 -64.53 -36.16
C GLN A 28 -15.59 -63.08 -35.71
N LEU A 29 -15.84 -62.16 -36.65
CA LEU A 29 -16.14 -60.78 -36.30
C LEU A 29 -17.48 -60.67 -35.54
N GLU A 30 -18.54 -61.33 -36.01
CA GLU A 30 -19.86 -61.33 -35.35
C GLU A 30 -19.82 -61.92 -33.93
N ARG A 31 -18.92 -62.89 -33.69
CA ARG A 31 -18.68 -63.47 -32.36
C ARG A 31 -17.72 -62.64 -31.49
N ASN A 32 -17.21 -61.53 -32.00
CA ASN A 32 -16.18 -60.70 -31.36
C ASN A 32 -14.88 -61.49 -31.05
N ASN A 33 -14.51 -62.42 -31.93
CA ASN A 33 -13.30 -63.23 -31.85
C ASN A 33 -12.21 -62.67 -32.77
N LEU A 34 -11.09 -62.25 -32.19
CA LEU A 34 -9.90 -61.81 -32.92
C LEU A 34 -8.95 -62.97 -33.25
N ILE A 35 -9.05 -64.06 -32.49
CA ILE A 35 -8.21 -65.26 -32.61
C ILE A 35 -9.12 -66.46 -32.85
N PHE A 36 -8.73 -67.32 -33.78
CA PHE A 36 -9.46 -68.52 -34.18
C PHE A 36 -8.49 -69.68 -34.46
N TYR A 37 -9.02 -70.90 -34.53
CA TYR A 37 -8.25 -72.15 -34.54
C TYR A 37 -8.50 -72.98 -35.80
N ASP A 38 -7.77 -74.09 -35.96
CA ASP A 38 -7.93 -75.02 -37.08
C ASP A 38 -9.40 -75.45 -37.30
N THR A 39 -10.16 -75.69 -36.22
CA THR A 39 -11.58 -76.06 -36.28
C THR A 39 -12.46 -74.97 -36.89
N ASP A 40 -12.11 -73.70 -36.69
CA ASP A 40 -12.84 -72.56 -37.27
C ASP A 40 -12.55 -72.42 -38.77
N LEU A 41 -11.31 -72.69 -39.19
CA LEU A 41 -10.93 -72.74 -40.60
C LEU A 41 -11.70 -73.84 -41.33
N GLU A 42 -11.72 -75.05 -40.76
CA GLU A 42 -12.44 -76.21 -41.31
C GLU A 42 -13.95 -75.94 -41.42
N ALA A 43 -14.56 -75.35 -40.38
CA ALA A 43 -15.99 -75.00 -40.38
C ALA A 43 -16.38 -74.01 -41.48
N CYS A 44 -15.42 -73.21 -41.96
CA CYS A 44 -15.58 -72.27 -43.06
C CYS A 44 -15.15 -72.82 -44.43
N GLY A 45 -14.75 -74.09 -44.51
CA GLY A 45 -14.34 -74.73 -45.77
C GLY A 45 -12.90 -74.43 -46.19
N ILE A 46 -12.06 -73.94 -45.27
CA ILE A 46 -10.64 -73.65 -45.52
C ILE A 46 -9.80 -74.84 -45.07
N ASP A 47 -9.08 -75.44 -46.00
CA ASP A 47 -8.10 -76.50 -45.71
C ASP A 47 -6.93 -75.92 -44.89
N VAL A 48 -6.72 -76.47 -43.68
CA VAL A 48 -5.66 -76.08 -42.74
C VAL A 48 -4.27 -76.09 -43.41
N SER A 49 -4.01 -77.05 -44.32
CA SER A 49 -2.75 -77.13 -45.05
C SER A 49 -2.54 -75.97 -46.04
N LYS A 50 -3.63 -75.40 -46.57
CA LYS A 50 -3.62 -74.18 -47.39
C LYS A 50 -3.58 -72.92 -46.53
N ALA A 51 -4.11 -72.94 -45.30
CA ALA A 51 -4.06 -71.82 -44.37
C ALA A 51 -2.62 -71.46 -43.97
N SER A 52 -1.76 -72.46 -43.70
CA SER A 52 -0.31 -72.22 -43.49
C SER A 52 0.39 -71.67 -44.75
N VAL A 53 -0.07 -72.05 -45.95
CA VAL A 53 0.42 -71.46 -47.22
C VAL A 53 -0.05 -70.00 -47.37
N TYR A 54 -1.28 -69.66 -46.94
CA TYR A 54 -1.75 -68.27 -46.91
C TYR A 54 -1.01 -67.43 -45.87
N SER A 55 -0.73 -67.97 -44.68
CA SER A 55 0.12 -67.33 -43.66
C SER A 55 1.55 -67.10 -44.18
N GLY A 56 2.13 -68.08 -44.89
CA GLY A 56 3.48 -68.00 -45.45
C GLY A 56 3.65 -67.18 -46.74
N MET A 57 2.69 -67.22 -47.68
CA MET A 57 2.73 -66.48 -48.96
C MET A 57 2.03 -65.12 -48.89
N CYS A 58 1.02 -64.99 -48.02
CA CYS A 58 0.22 -63.77 -47.81
C CYS A 58 0.31 -63.36 -46.34
N THR A 59 1.53 -63.08 -45.85
CA THR A 59 1.81 -62.46 -44.53
C THR A 59 1.10 -61.11 -44.30
N GLN A 60 0.34 -60.64 -45.28
CA GLN A 60 -0.51 -59.45 -45.24
C GLN A 60 -1.96 -59.76 -44.81
N ILE A 61 -2.37 -61.03 -44.72
CA ILE A 61 -3.77 -61.43 -44.42
C ILE A 61 -3.87 -62.21 -43.12
N PHE A 62 -3.06 -63.26 -42.93
CA PHE A 62 -3.03 -64.04 -41.69
C PHE A 62 -1.71 -63.93 -40.95
N LYS A 63 -1.79 -64.02 -39.63
CA LYS A 63 -0.67 -64.28 -38.72
C LYS A 63 -0.92 -65.62 -38.03
N GLU A 64 0.06 -66.50 -38.08
CA GLU A 64 0.05 -67.81 -37.43
C GLU A 64 1.01 -67.82 -36.24
N GLU A 65 0.53 -68.27 -35.08
CA GLU A 65 1.36 -68.49 -33.90
C GLU A 65 1.10 -69.89 -33.34
N THR A 66 2.16 -70.70 -33.25
CA THR A 66 2.07 -72.08 -32.76
C THR A 66 2.29 -72.11 -31.26
N GLY A 67 1.23 -72.35 -30.49
CA GLY A 67 1.29 -72.48 -29.03
C GLY A 67 1.60 -73.90 -28.59
N ILE A 68 2.41 -74.07 -27.52
CA ILE A 68 2.85 -75.38 -27.02
C ILE A 68 1.68 -76.25 -26.49
N ILE A 69 0.58 -75.63 -26.03
CA ILE A 69 -0.54 -76.31 -25.34
C ILE A 69 -1.89 -76.18 -26.09
N LEU A 70 -2.11 -75.04 -26.76
CA LEU A 70 -3.42 -74.65 -27.31
C LEU A 70 -3.57 -74.92 -28.82
N GLY A 71 -2.56 -75.53 -29.46
CA GLY A 71 -2.54 -75.74 -30.91
C GLY A 71 -2.13 -74.49 -31.70
N THR A 72 -2.34 -74.54 -33.01
CA THR A 72 -2.04 -73.42 -33.92
C THR A 72 -3.14 -72.36 -33.84
N MET A 73 -2.75 -71.12 -33.56
CA MET A 73 -3.65 -69.97 -33.51
C MET A 73 -3.48 -69.12 -34.76
N TYR A 74 -4.59 -68.60 -35.26
CA TYR A 74 -4.61 -67.68 -36.38
C TYR A 74 -5.34 -66.39 -35.99
N CYS A 75 -4.86 -65.27 -36.52
CA CYS A 75 -5.59 -64.02 -36.53
C CYS A 75 -5.40 -63.33 -37.88
N PHE A 76 -6.26 -62.37 -38.20
CA PHE A 76 -5.97 -61.46 -39.29
C PHE A 76 -4.81 -60.55 -38.91
N VAL A 77 -4.01 -60.13 -39.90
CA VAL A 77 -2.84 -59.25 -39.67
C VAL A 77 -3.24 -57.90 -39.09
N HIS A 78 -4.45 -57.43 -39.42
CA HIS A 78 -5.06 -56.25 -38.82
C HIS A 78 -6.58 -56.41 -38.79
N LEU A 79 -7.23 -55.91 -37.73
CA LEU A 79 -8.70 -56.00 -37.56
C LEU A 79 -9.46 -55.35 -38.73
N SER A 80 -9.01 -54.20 -39.23
CA SER A 80 -9.64 -53.55 -40.39
C SER A 80 -9.64 -54.41 -41.67
N ILE A 81 -8.69 -55.33 -41.82
CA ILE A 81 -8.68 -56.27 -42.95
C ILE A 81 -9.78 -57.32 -42.77
N GLN A 82 -9.94 -57.86 -41.54
CA GLN A 82 -11.03 -58.77 -41.20
C GLN A 82 -12.39 -58.11 -41.45
N GLU A 83 -12.58 -56.90 -40.95
CA GLU A 83 -13.82 -56.14 -41.09
C GLU A 83 -14.15 -55.82 -42.54
N PHE A 84 -13.16 -55.43 -43.34
CA PHE A 84 -13.35 -55.20 -44.78
C PHE A 84 -13.74 -56.48 -45.53
N ILE A 85 -13.04 -57.59 -45.26
CA ILE A 85 -13.32 -58.89 -45.89
C ILE A 85 -14.72 -59.39 -45.49
N ALA A 86 -15.11 -59.23 -44.24
CA ALA A 86 -16.45 -59.54 -43.75
C ALA A 86 -17.53 -58.71 -44.47
N ALA A 87 -17.29 -57.41 -44.67
CA ALA A 87 -18.23 -56.53 -45.39
C ALA A 87 -18.37 -56.93 -46.88
N LEU A 88 -17.24 -57.30 -47.51
CA LEU A 88 -17.25 -57.83 -48.88
C LEU A 88 -18.01 -59.15 -48.96
N TYR A 89 -17.85 -60.02 -47.97
CA TYR A 89 -18.57 -61.30 -47.89
C TYR A 89 -20.08 -61.12 -47.80
N ALA A 90 -20.57 -60.17 -46.99
CA ALA A 90 -22.00 -59.90 -46.88
C ALA A 90 -22.62 -59.52 -48.24
N HIS A 91 -21.93 -58.70 -49.04
CA HIS A 91 -22.34 -58.37 -50.42
C HIS A 91 -22.31 -59.57 -51.36
N LEU A 92 -21.25 -60.38 -51.30
CA LEU A 92 -21.11 -61.60 -52.11
C LEU A 92 -22.19 -62.63 -51.78
N PHE A 93 -22.48 -62.81 -50.49
CA PHE A 93 -23.49 -63.73 -50.00
C PHE A 93 -24.89 -63.36 -50.49
N LEU A 94 -25.23 -62.06 -50.43
CA LEU A 94 -26.47 -61.53 -50.98
C LEU A 94 -26.56 -61.76 -52.49
N ASP A 95 -25.47 -61.53 -53.22
CA ASP A 95 -25.46 -61.66 -54.68
C ASP A 95 -25.64 -63.11 -55.16
N LEU A 96 -25.05 -64.06 -54.44
CA LEU A 96 -25.09 -65.50 -54.75
C LEU A 96 -26.38 -66.18 -54.29
N ASN A 97 -26.86 -65.86 -53.08
CA ASN A 97 -27.94 -66.60 -52.43
C ASN A 97 -29.28 -65.85 -52.42
N ASN A 98 -29.30 -64.57 -52.81
CA ASN A 98 -30.45 -63.66 -52.65
C ASN A 98 -31.02 -63.70 -51.21
N LYS A 99 -30.12 -63.69 -50.21
CA LYS A 99 -30.45 -63.71 -48.78
C LYS A 99 -29.52 -62.80 -47.98
N SER A 100 -29.99 -62.30 -46.84
CA SER A 100 -29.15 -61.59 -45.87
C SER A 100 -28.20 -62.56 -45.17
N VAL A 101 -26.97 -62.14 -44.91
CA VAL A 101 -26.01 -62.95 -44.14
C VAL A 101 -26.46 -63.18 -42.69
N PHE A 102 -27.33 -62.30 -42.17
CA PHE A 102 -27.90 -62.38 -40.83
C PHE A 102 -29.17 -63.23 -40.73
N ASP A 103 -29.79 -63.60 -41.86
CA ASP A 103 -31.04 -64.36 -41.88
C ASP A 103 -30.96 -65.52 -42.90
N GLN A 104 -30.70 -66.72 -42.38
CA GLN A 104 -30.47 -67.92 -43.19
C GLN A 104 -31.77 -68.71 -43.43
N ASP A 105 -32.83 -68.45 -42.66
CA ASP A 105 -34.04 -69.28 -42.58
C ASP A 105 -35.26 -68.71 -43.33
N SER A 106 -35.18 -67.50 -43.88
CA SER A 106 -36.30 -66.88 -44.63
C SER A 106 -36.61 -67.60 -45.96
N THR A 107 -37.92 -67.77 -46.24
CA THR A 107 -38.46 -68.48 -47.41
C THR A 107 -39.26 -67.59 -48.37
N GLU A 108 -39.27 -66.27 -48.16
CA GLU A 108 -40.09 -65.34 -48.96
C GLU A 108 -39.36 -64.84 -50.22
N GLN A 109 -40.11 -64.74 -51.33
CA GLN A 109 -39.63 -64.19 -52.60
C GLN A 109 -39.69 -62.66 -52.56
N GLU A 110 -38.74 -62.05 -51.86
CA GLU A 110 -38.57 -60.60 -51.83
C GLU A 110 -37.72 -60.10 -52.99
N ASN A 111 -37.91 -58.83 -53.35
CA ASN A 111 -37.09 -58.18 -54.37
C ASN A 111 -35.65 -58.01 -53.84
N LYS A 112 -34.62 -58.26 -54.66
CA LYS A 112 -33.20 -58.18 -54.26
C LYS A 112 -32.81 -56.80 -53.71
N SER A 113 -33.53 -55.73 -54.10
CA SER A 113 -33.38 -54.38 -53.54
C SER A 113 -33.84 -54.25 -52.09
N GLU A 114 -34.91 -54.96 -51.72
CA GLU A 114 -35.53 -54.95 -50.40
C GLU A 114 -34.64 -55.73 -49.42
N ILE A 115 -34.17 -56.91 -49.84
CA ILE A 115 -33.23 -57.74 -49.07
C ILE A 115 -31.91 -56.99 -48.79
N LEU A 116 -31.41 -56.19 -49.75
CA LEU A 116 -30.24 -55.34 -49.53
C LEU A 116 -30.53 -54.28 -48.47
N THR A 117 -31.66 -53.59 -48.56
CA THR A 117 -32.05 -52.59 -47.56
C THR A 117 -32.14 -53.21 -46.17
N ASP A 118 -32.74 -54.39 -46.05
CA ASP A 118 -32.93 -55.06 -44.77
C ASP A 118 -31.63 -55.62 -44.19
N LEU A 119 -30.72 -56.11 -45.04
CA LEU A 119 -29.34 -56.44 -44.66
C LEU A 119 -28.64 -55.21 -44.04
N LEU A 120 -28.73 -54.04 -44.69
CA LEU A 120 -28.09 -52.82 -44.21
C LEU A 120 -28.73 -52.30 -42.92
N LYS A 121 -30.07 -52.32 -42.81
CA LYS A 121 -30.79 -51.94 -41.57
C LYS A 121 -30.39 -52.85 -40.40
N THR A 122 -30.36 -54.16 -40.63
CA THR A 122 -29.94 -55.15 -39.62
C THR A 122 -28.49 -54.93 -39.18
N ALA A 123 -27.59 -54.63 -40.11
CA ALA A 123 -26.19 -54.32 -39.78
C ALA A 123 -26.07 -53.04 -38.93
N VAL A 124 -26.87 -52.00 -39.22
CA VAL A 124 -26.94 -50.78 -38.39
C VAL A 124 -27.38 -51.15 -36.97
N ASP A 125 -28.45 -51.93 -36.82
CA ASP A 125 -28.97 -52.32 -35.51
C ASP A 125 -27.96 -53.16 -34.71
N LYS A 126 -27.33 -54.15 -35.35
CA LYS A 126 -26.26 -54.97 -34.73
C LYS A 126 -25.07 -54.14 -34.27
N ALA A 127 -24.65 -53.13 -35.03
CA ALA A 127 -23.56 -52.24 -34.63
C ALA A 127 -23.95 -51.31 -33.46
N LEU A 128 -25.23 -50.91 -33.37
CA LEU A 128 -25.75 -50.13 -32.25
C LEU A 128 -25.92 -50.96 -30.97
N GLU A 129 -26.24 -52.25 -31.09
CA GLU A 129 -26.30 -53.23 -29.98
C GLU A 129 -24.91 -53.63 -29.45
N SER A 130 -23.85 -53.37 -30.21
CA SER A 130 -22.48 -53.75 -29.85
C SER A 130 -21.88 -52.79 -28.80
N ASP A 131 -21.78 -53.24 -27.56
CA ASP A 131 -21.24 -52.48 -26.42
C ASP A 131 -19.85 -51.87 -26.67
N ASN A 132 -18.94 -52.60 -27.33
CA ASN A 132 -17.55 -52.18 -27.59
C ASN A 132 -17.33 -51.62 -29.01
N GLY A 133 -18.37 -51.53 -29.83
CA GLY A 133 -18.30 -51.08 -31.23
C GLY A 133 -17.48 -51.95 -32.19
N HIS A 134 -17.27 -53.23 -31.90
CA HIS A 134 -16.48 -54.13 -32.77
C HIS A 134 -17.05 -54.33 -34.19
N LEU A 135 -18.30 -53.92 -34.44
CA LEU A 135 -18.94 -53.96 -35.77
C LEU A 135 -18.93 -52.60 -36.50
N ASP A 136 -18.38 -51.54 -35.88
CA ASP A 136 -18.48 -50.17 -36.38
C ASP A 136 -17.78 -49.98 -37.73
N LEU A 137 -16.54 -50.46 -37.86
CA LEU A 137 -15.78 -50.32 -39.11
C LEU A 137 -16.27 -51.31 -40.18
N PHE A 138 -16.74 -52.50 -39.78
CA PHE A 138 -17.46 -53.40 -40.69
C PHE A 138 -18.70 -52.75 -41.29
N LEU A 139 -19.53 -52.09 -40.47
CA LEU A 139 -20.72 -51.38 -40.95
C LEU A 139 -20.35 -50.28 -41.95
N ARG A 140 -19.31 -49.49 -41.64
CA ARG A 140 -18.80 -48.43 -42.54
C ARG A 140 -18.37 -49.01 -43.89
N PHE A 141 -17.60 -50.10 -43.90
CA PHE A 141 -17.22 -50.79 -45.13
C PHE A 141 -18.43 -51.35 -45.88
N LEU A 142 -19.39 -51.97 -45.18
CA LEU A 142 -20.58 -52.55 -45.79
C LEU A 142 -21.41 -51.49 -46.52
N LEU A 143 -21.63 -50.34 -45.88
CA LEU A 143 -22.32 -49.19 -46.45
C LEU A 143 -21.54 -48.56 -47.60
N GLY A 144 -20.24 -48.33 -47.43
CA GLY A 144 -19.37 -47.78 -48.48
C GLY A 144 -19.32 -48.67 -49.72
N LEU A 145 -19.24 -50.00 -49.58
CA LEU A 145 -19.28 -50.95 -50.68
C LEU A 145 -20.63 -50.98 -51.43
N SER A 146 -21.71 -50.55 -50.76
CA SER A 146 -23.06 -50.47 -51.36
C SER A 146 -23.22 -49.29 -52.32
N LEU A 147 -22.34 -48.29 -52.26
CA LEU A 147 -22.38 -47.11 -53.12
C LEU A 147 -22.13 -47.43 -54.59
N GLU A 148 -22.87 -46.77 -55.47
CA GLU A 148 -22.72 -46.93 -56.92
C GLU A 148 -21.30 -46.59 -57.41
N SER A 149 -20.69 -45.54 -56.84
CA SER A 149 -19.31 -45.12 -57.16
C SER A 149 -18.26 -46.19 -56.91
N ASN A 150 -18.51 -47.11 -55.96
CA ASN A 150 -17.60 -48.19 -55.60
C ASN A 150 -17.87 -49.50 -56.36
N ARG A 151 -19.01 -49.63 -57.07
CA ARG A 151 -19.36 -50.82 -57.86
C ARG A 151 -18.33 -51.19 -58.94
N PRO A 152 -17.70 -50.25 -59.68
CA PRO A 152 -16.67 -50.60 -60.66
C PRO A 152 -15.46 -51.32 -60.06
N LEU A 153 -15.16 -51.07 -58.77
CA LEU A 153 -14.06 -51.71 -58.04
C LEU A 153 -14.36 -53.17 -57.70
N LEU A 154 -15.64 -53.55 -57.68
CA LEU A 154 -16.12 -54.91 -57.40
C LEU A 154 -16.44 -55.71 -58.68
N ARG A 155 -16.18 -55.12 -59.85
CA ARG A 155 -16.44 -55.73 -61.15
C ARG A 155 -15.57 -56.98 -61.33
N GLY A 156 -16.23 -58.14 -61.43
CA GLY A 156 -15.60 -59.46 -61.50
C GLY A 156 -15.85 -60.35 -60.28
N LEU A 157 -16.33 -59.78 -59.17
CA LEU A 157 -16.73 -60.51 -57.95
C LEU A 157 -18.26 -60.57 -57.80
N LEU A 158 -18.96 -59.47 -58.08
CA LEU A 158 -20.43 -59.35 -58.03
C LEU A 158 -21.04 -59.34 -59.45
N THR A 159 -22.24 -59.91 -59.61
CA THR A 159 -23.03 -59.83 -60.84
C THR A 159 -23.66 -58.44 -61.00
N GLN A 160 -23.74 -57.91 -62.23
CA GLN A 160 -24.24 -56.54 -62.47
C GLN A 160 -25.70 -56.41 -61.98
N GLN A 161 -25.92 -55.61 -60.93
CA GLN A 161 -27.26 -55.19 -60.49
C GLN A 161 -27.63 -53.83 -61.10
N ASP A 162 -28.90 -53.68 -61.46
CA ASP A 162 -29.52 -52.41 -61.87
C ASP A 162 -29.42 -51.34 -60.77
N SER A 163 -29.54 -50.07 -61.18
CA SER A 163 -29.43 -48.89 -60.32
C SER A 163 -30.49 -48.90 -59.23
N ASN A 164 -30.09 -48.79 -57.97
CA ASN A 164 -30.98 -48.99 -56.82
C ASN A 164 -30.93 -47.81 -55.85
N ASP A 165 -31.03 -46.59 -56.40
CA ASP A 165 -31.06 -45.30 -55.68
C ASP A 165 -32.07 -45.26 -54.53
N GLN A 166 -33.13 -46.05 -54.63
CA GLN A 166 -34.18 -46.12 -53.63
C GLN A 166 -33.68 -46.73 -52.31
N SER A 167 -32.97 -47.86 -52.36
CA SER A 167 -32.39 -48.50 -51.16
C SER A 167 -31.36 -47.59 -50.46
N TYR A 168 -30.61 -46.80 -51.23
CA TYR A 168 -29.69 -45.79 -50.69
C TYR A 168 -30.42 -44.69 -49.91
N LYS A 169 -31.44 -44.08 -50.51
CA LYS A 169 -32.24 -43.03 -49.84
C LYS A 169 -32.91 -43.57 -48.58
N GLU A 170 -33.35 -44.82 -48.63
CA GLU A 170 -34.01 -45.48 -47.50
C GLU A 170 -33.04 -45.74 -46.35
N ILE A 171 -31.83 -46.26 -46.60
CA ILE A 171 -30.84 -46.49 -45.52
C ILE A 171 -30.33 -45.18 -44.92
N VAL A 172 -30.13 -44.13 -45.72
CA VAL A 172 -29.79 -42.80 -45.20
C VAL A 172 -30.89 -42.27 -44.28
N GLN A 173 -32.15 -42.41 -44.68
CA GLN A 173 -33.28 -41.99 -43.85
C GLN A 173 -33.40 -42.82 -42.58
N TYR A 174 -33.13 -44.12 -42.65
CA TYR A 174 -33.10 -45.01 -41.48
C TYR A 174 -32.02 -44.61 -40.47
N ILE A 175 -30.80 -44.31 -40.94
CA ILE A 175 -29.71 -43.85 -40.07
C ILE A 175 -30.08 -42.51 -39.41
N LYS A 176 -30.69 -41.58 -40.15
CA LYS A 176 -31.17 -40.30 -39.59
C LYS A 176 -32.25 -40.50 -38.52
N GLN A 177 -33.18 -41.43 -38.73
CA GLN A 177 -34.17 -41.80 -37.71
C GLN A 177 -33.53 -42.42 -36.46
N LYS A 178 -32.49 -43.25 -36.62
CA LYS A 178 -31.74 -43.81 -35.48
C LYS A 178 -30.98 -42.74 -34.72
N LEU A 179 -30.41 -41.75 -35.41
CA LEU A 179 -29.75 -40.61 -34.77
C LEU A 179 -30.69 -39.77 -33.92
N ASP A 180 -31.97 -39.64 -34.29
CA ASP A 180 -32.99 -38.94 -33.50
C ASP A 180 -33.37 -39.69 -32.21
N SER A 181 -32.97 -40.95 -32.06
CA SER A 181 -33.09 -41.70 -30.81
C SER A 181 -31.96 -41.33 -29.83
N ASN A 182 -32.16 -41.55 -28.52
CA ASN A 182 -31.20 -41.18 -27.48
C ASN A 182 -29.99 -42.13 -27.41
N LEU A 183 -29.21 -42.23 -28.49
CA LEU A 183 -28.00 -43.04 -28.58
C LEU A 183 -26.86 -42.49 -27.71
N SER A 184 -25.88 -43.32 -27.37
CA SER A 184 -24.64 -42.85 -26.73
C SER A 184 -23.82 -41.96 -27.69
N PRO A 185 -22.94 -41.07 -27.19
CA PRO A 185 -22.11 -40.22 -28.04
C PRO A 185 -21.29 -41.00 -29.07
N GLU A 186 -20.67 -42.11 -28.66
CA GLU A 186 -19.82 -42.97 -29.47
C GLU A 186 -20.61 -43.63 -30.61
N ARG A 187 -21.81 -44.14 -30.30
CA ARG A 187 -22.72 -44.73 -31.29
C ARG A 187 -23.20 -43.69 -32.29
N SER A 188 -23.53 -42.47 -31.83
CA SER A 188 -23.91 -41.37 -32.71
C SER A 188 -22.77 -40.97 -33.64
N ILE A 189 -21.54 -40.81 -33.13
CA ILE A 189 -20.35 -40.51 -33.93
C ILE A 189 -20.13 -41.59 -35.00
N ASN A 190 -20.30 -42.87 -34.64
CA ASN A 190 -20.21 -43.97 -35.60
C ASN A 190 -21.24 -43.82 -36.74
N LEU A 191 -22.51 -43.50 -36.42
CA LEU A 191 -23.53 -43.28 -37.45
C LEU A 191 -23.23 -42.05 -38.33
N PHE A 192 -22.59 -41.00 -37.80
CA PHE A 192 -22.11 -39.90 -38.65
C PHE A 192 -20.97 -40.32 -39.58
N HIS A 193 -20.05 -41.19 -39.14
CA HIS A 193 -19.09 -41.82 -40.06
C HIS A 193 -19.82 -42.63 -41.14
N CYS A 194 -20.86 -43.40 -40.79
CA CYS A 194 -21.67 -44.13 -41.77
C CYS A 194 -22.35 -43.21 -42.80
N LEU A 195 -22.94 -42.09 -42.36
CA LEU A 195 -23.49 -41.08 -43.28
C LEU A 195 -22.41 -40.47 -44.18
N ASN A 196 -21.21 -40.23 -43.64
CA ASN A 196 -20.08 -39.73 -44.39
C ASN A 196 -19.59 -40.74 -45.44
N GLU A 197 -19.49 -42.03 -45.10
CA GLU A 197 -19.20 -43.11 -46.05
C GLU A 197 -20.25 -43.20 -47.16
N LEU A 198 -21.51 -42.90 -46.85
CA LEU A 198 -22.60 -42.83 -47.81
C LEU A 198 -22.59 -41.53 -48.66
N ASN A 199 -21.65 -40.61 -48.46
CA ASN A 199 -21.64 -39.26 -49.07
C ASN A 199 -22.85 -38.37 -48.72
N ASP A 200 -23.56 -38.66 -47.62
CA ASP A 200 -24.59 -37.76 -47.07
C ASP A 200 -23.96 -36.79 -46.07
N HIS A 201 -23.64 -35.59 -46.55
CA HIS A 201 -23.09 -34.52 -45.73
C HIS A 201 -24.16 -33.49 -45.31
N THR A 202 -25.46 -33.80 -45.37
CA THR A 202 -26.49 -32.76 -45.20
C THR A 202 -26.48 -32.18 -43.79
N LEU A 203 -26.46 -33.05 -42.77
CA LEU A 203 -26.41 -32.65 -41.35
C LEU A 203 -25.06 -32.02 -40.98
N VAL A 204 -23.96 -32.56 -41.51
CA VAL A 204 -22.61 -32.03 -41.31
C VAL A 204 -22.50 -30.61 -41.87
N LYS A 205 -23.00 -30.35 -43.09
CA LYS A 205 -23.01 -29.01 -43.70
C LYS A 205 -23.88 -28.03 -42.93
N GLU A 206 -25.01 -28.49 -42.39
CA GLU A 206 -25.88 -27.68 -41.53
C GLU A 206 -25.12 -27.22 -40.27
N ILE A 207 -24.48 -28.16 -39.58
CA ILE A 207 -23.72 -27.88 -38.35
C ILE A 207 -22.45 -27.07 -38.63
N GLN A 208 -21.73 -27.36 -39.72
CA GLN A 208 -20.57 -26.57 -40.16
C GLN A 208 -20.97 -25.12 -40.44
N SER A 209 -22.13 -24.90 -41.08
CA SER A 209 -22.67 -23.54 -41.29
C SER A 209 -22.98 -22.84 -39.98
N GLN A 210 -23.45 -23.56 -38.96
CA GLN A 210 -23.67 -23.01 -37.62
C GLN A 210 -22.37 -22.71 -36.87
N LEU A 211 -21.37 -23.60 -36.94
CA LEU A 211 -20.03 -23.40 -36.37
C LEU A 211 -19.31 -22.20 -37.02
N ASN A 212 -19.44 -22.03 -38.34
CA ASN A 212 -18.88 -20.89 -39.05
C ASN A 212 -19.51 -19.54 -38.66
N LYS A 213 -20.70 -19.54 -38.03
CA LYS A 213 -21.35 -18.34 -37.49
C LYS A 213 -20.80 -17.91 -36.13
N GLY A 214 -19.93 -18.71 -35.50
CA GLY A 214 -19.28 -18.40 -34.22
C GLY A 214 -19.62 -19.39 -33.11
N SER A 215 -19.90 -18.87 -31.90
CA SER A 215 -20.18 -19.67 -30.69
C SER A 215 -21.54 -20.36 -30.74
N LEU A 216 -21.60 -21.61 -30.31
CA LEU A 216 -22.83 -22.39 -30.12
C LEU A 216 -23.32 -22.37 -28.66
N SER A 217 -22.83 -21.45 -27.84
CA SER A 217 -23.16 -21.38 -26.40
C SER A 217 -24.64 -21.19 -26.09
N SER A 218 -25.40 -20.54 -26.98
CA SER A 218 -26.85 -20.34 -26.87
C SER A 218 -27.67 -21.24 -27.79
N ALA A 219 -27.02 -22.15 -28.52
CA ALA A 219 -27.70 -23.01 -29.48
C ALA A 219 -28.47 -24.12 -28.73
N ASP A 220 -29.76 -24.26 -29.05
CA ASP A 220 -30.57 -25.35 -28.52
C ASP A 220 -30.56 -26.53 -29.49
N LEU A 221 -29.43 -27.26 -29.48
CA LEU A 221 -29.20 -28.42 -30.33
C LEU A 221 -29.67 -29.71 -29.65
N SER A 222 -30.19 -30.64 -30.45
CA SER A 222 -30.54 -31.99 -30.02
C SER A 222 -29.30 -32.81 -29.65
N PRO A 223 -29.42 -33.93 -28.91
CA PRO A 223 -28.30 -34.83 -28.63
C PRO A 223 -27.58 -35.33 -29.90
N ALA A 224 -28.33 -35.57 -30.98
CA ALA A 224 -27.80 -35.95 -32.27
C ALA A 224 -26.95 -34.84 -32.89
N GLN A 225 -27.45 -33.59 -32.84
CA GLN A 225 -26.74 -32.42 -33.35
C GLN A 225 -25.47 -32.12 -32.55
N TRP A 226 -25.45 -32.30 -31.23
CA TRP A 226 -24.21 -32.21 -30.44
C TRP A 226 -23.19 -33.29 -30.81
N SER A 227 -23.65 -34.50 -31.10
CA SER A 227 -22.77 -35.57 -31.58
C SER A 227 -22.27 -35.28 -33.01
N ALA A 228 -23.06 -34.58 -33.83
CA ALA A 228 -22.63 -34.08 -35.14
C ALA A 228 -21.52 -33.02 -34.99
N VAL A 229 -21.64 -32.12 -34.00
CA VAL A 229 -20.57 -31.16 -33.66
C VAL A 229 -19.29 -31.91 -33.28
N ALA A 230 -19.38 -32.93 -32.42
CA ALA A 230 -18.24 -33.76 -32.06
C ALA A 230 -17.58 -34.40 -33.29
N PHE A 231 -18.39 -35.00 -34.17
CA PHE A 231 -17.92 -35.58 -35.43
C PHE A 231 -17.19 -34.55 -36.30
N VAL A 232 -17.79 -33.38 -36.53
CA VAL A 232 -17.20 -32.30 -37.33
C VAL A 232 -15.82 -31.89 -36.78
N LEU A 233 -15.71 -31.72 -35.46
CA LEU A 233 -14.45 -31.35 -34.82
C LEU A 233 -13.39 -32.45 -34.96
N LEU A 234 -13.79 -33.73 -34.81
CA LEU A 234 -12.88 -34.88 -34.91
C LEU A 234 -12.43 -35.19 -36.34
N THR A 235 -13.23 -34.83 -37.35
CA THR A 235 -12.90 -35.07 -38.76
C THR A 235 -12.26 -33.87 -39.46
N SER A 236 -11.97 -32.79 -38.73
CA SER A 236 -11.25 -31.64 -39.28
C SER A 236 -9.82 -32.02 -39.67
N GLU A 237 -9.27 -31.38 -40.71
CA GLU A 237 -7.87 -31.59 -41.15
C GLU A 237 -6.85 -30.94 -40.20
N GLU A 238 -7.29 -30.04 -39.32
CA GLU A 238 -6.44 -29.36 -38.34
C GLU A 238 -6.28 -30.18 -37.05
N GLU A 239 -5.06 -30.27 -36.52
CA GLU A 239 -4.83 -30.83 -35.18
C GLU A 239 -5.60 -30.01 -34.13
N LEU A 240 -6.46 -30.65 -33.35
CA LEU A 240 -7.14 -30.03 -32.20
C LEU A 240 -6.14 -29.76 -31.07
N GLU A 241 -5.45 -28.61 -31.14
CA GLU A 241 -4.52 -28.20 -30.10
C GLU A 241 -5.25 -27.82 -28.80
N GLU A 242 -6.33 -27.04 -28.91
CA GLU A 242 -7.11 -26.55 -27.77
C GLU A 242 -8.61 -26.73 -28.00
N PHE A 243 -9.29 -27.32 -27.02
CA PHE A 243 -10.74 -27.39 -26.95
C PHE A 243 -11.27 -26.51 -25.81
N ASP A 244 -12.14 -25.56 -26.15
CA ASP A 244 -12.77 -24.64 -25.20
C ASP A 244 -14.28 -24.86 -25.15
N LEU A 245 -14.76 -25.41 -24.03
CA LEU A 245 -16.17 -25.74 -23.83
C LEU A 245 -17.05 -24.50 -23.68
N GLN A 246 -16.49 -23.31 -23.35
CA GLN A 246 -17.29 -22.09 -23.23
C GLN A 246 -17.91 -21.65 -24.57
N LYS A 247 -17.36 -22.12 -25.69
CA LYS A 247 -17.90 -21.89 -27.04
C LYS A 247 -19.15 -22.74 -27.33
N PHE A 248 -19.55 -23.62 -26.41
CA PHE A 248 -20.68 -24.54 -26.55
C PHE A 248 -21.63 -24.45 -25.34
N LYS A 249 -22.71 -25.23 -25.36
CA LYS A 249 -23.73 -25.20 -24.29
C LYS A 249 -23.13 -25.71 -22.98
N LYS A 250 -23.18 -24.88 -21.96
CA LYS A 250 -22.65 -25.16 -20.61
C LYS A 250 -23.55 -26.20 -19.91
N SER A 251 -23.10 -27.45 -19.86
CA SER A 251 -23.77 -28.54 -19.14
C SER A 251 -22.93 -29.83 -19.17
N ASP A 252 -23.14 -30.70 -18.18
CA ASP A 252 -22.59 -32.06 -18.21
C ASP A 252 -23.02 -32.85 -19.47
N GLU A 253 -24.28 -32.71 -19.90
CA GLU A 253 -24.81 -33.47 -21.04
C GLU A 253 -24.16 -33.09 -22.39
N CYS A 254 -23.93 -31.78 -22.61
CA CYS A 254 -23.16 -31.33 -23.77
C CYS A 254 -21.71 -31.81 -23.67
N PHE A 255 -21.11 -31.73 -22.48
CA PHE A 255 -19.75 -32.19 -22.24
C PHE A 255 -19.56 -33.69 -22.56
N PHE A 256 -20.49 -34.56 -22.14
CA PHE A 256 -20.43 -35.99 -22.47
C PHE A 256 -20.44 -36.25 -23.98
N ARG A 257 -21.22 -35.46 -24.73
CA ARG A 257 -21.29 -35.57 -26.19
C ARG A 257 -19.99 -35.13 -26.88
N LEU A 258 -19.21 -34.27 -26.23
CA LEU A 258 -17.95 -33.73 -26.74
C LEU A 258 -16.71 -34.39 -26.11
N LEU A 259 -16.88 -35.47 -25.33
CA LEU A 259 -15.81 -36.09 -24.55
C LEU A 259 -14.68 -36.66 -25.42
N GLU A 260 -14.99 -37.25 -26.58
CA GLU A 260 -13.98 -37.75 -27.51
C GLU A 260 -13.14 -36.62 -28.14
N VAL A 261 -13.70 -35.40 -28.26
CA VAL A 261 -12.94 -34.21 -28.68
C VAL A 261 -11.92 -33.84 -27.61
N VAL A 262 -12.29 -33.92 -26.33
CA VAL A 262 -11.37 -33.64 -25.21
C VAL A 262 -10.23 -34.65 -25.16
N LYS A 263 -10.53 -35.93 -25.40
CA LYS A 263 -9.54 -37.01 -25.41
C LYS A 263 -8.45 -36.84 -26.47
N THR A 264 -8.82 -36.33 -27.65
CA THR A 264 -7.92 -36.09 -28.78
C THR A 264 -7.15 -34.78 -28.68
N SER A 265 -7.67 -33.81 -27.90
CA SER A 265 -7.08 -32.48 -27.71
C SER A 265 -5.82 -32.49 -26.85
N LYS A 266 -4.89 -31.54 -27.09
CA LYS A 266 -3.72 -31.32 -26.21
C LYS A 266 -4.08 -30.51 -24.96
N ARG A 267 -4.99 -29.53 -25.09
CA ARG A 267 -5.43 -28.64 -24.01
C ARG A 267 -6.96 -28.59 -23.96
N ALA A 268 -7.55 -28.74 -22.78
CA ALA A 268 -8.99 -28.65 -22.57
C ALA A 268 -9.35 -27.57 -21.55
N LEU A 269 -10.05 -26.54 -22.01
CA LEU A 269 -10.55 -25.42 -21.23
C LEU A 269 -12.04 -25.63 -20.96
N LEU A 270 -12.37 -26.08 -19.76
CA LEU A 270 -13.71 -26.44 -19.30
C LEU A 270 -14.19 -25.51 -18.18
N ASN A 271 -13.73 -24.26 -18.19
CA ASN A 271 -13.95 -23.30 -17.10
C ASN A 271 -15.37 -22.71 -17.15
N GLU A 272 -16.03 -22.53 -16.00
CA GLU A 272 -17.37 -21.90 -15.93
C GLU A 272 -18.38 -22.53 -16.92
N CYS A 273 -18.44 -23.87 -16.93
CA CYS A 273 -19.24 -24.66 -17.88
C CYS A 273 -20.39 -25.45 -17.22
N ASP A 274 -20.75 -25.09 -15.99
CA ASP A 274 -21.79 -25.75 -15.18
C ASP A 274 -21.57 -27.27 -15.02
N LEU A 275 -20.29 -27.67 -14.94
CA LEU A 275 -19.91 -29.07 -14.78
C LEU A 275 -20.00 -29.52 -13.32
N THR A 276 -20.33 -30.80 -13.12
CA THR A 276 -20.48 -31.42 -11.80
C THR A 276 -19.50 -32.59 -11.58
N ASP A 277 -19.67 -33.31 -10.48
CA ASP A 277 -18.91 -34.52 -10.18
C ASP A 277 -19.10 -35.64 -11.22
N ARG A 278 -20.22 -35.62 -11.97
CA ARG A 278 -20.47 -36.52 -13.11
C ARG A 278 -19.44 -36.32 -14.22
N SER A 279 -19.11 -35.08 -14.55
CA SER A 279 -18.09 -34.74 -15.55
C SER A 279 -16.70 -35.24 -15.18
N CYS A 280 -16.31 -35.14 -13.91
CA CYS A 280 -15.06 -35.73 -13.42
C CYS A 280 -15.04 -37.26 -13.55
N SER A 281 -16.20 -37.90 -13.32
CA SER A 281 -16.35 -39.35 -13.47
C SER A 281 -16.16 -39.80 -14.91
N ALA A 282 -16.69 -39.03 -15.87
CA ALA A 282 -16.53 -39.29 -17.31
C ALA A 282 -15.11 -39.01 -17.81
N LEU A 283 -14.40 -38.03 -17.23
CA LEU A 283 -13.01 -37.72 -17.58
C LEU A 283 -12.00 -38.75 -17.06
N ALA A 284 -12.28 -39.41 -15.94
CA ALA A 284 -11.32 -40.35 -15.36
C ALA A 284 -10.90 -41.48 -16.33
N PRO A 285 -11.82 -42.15 -17.06
CA PRO A 285 -11.46 -43.10 -18.13
C PRO A 285 -10.63 -42.49 -19.26
N VAL A 286 -10.90 -41.23 -19.64
CA VAL A 286 -10.14 -40.53 -20.69
C VAL A 286 -8.67 -40.41 -20.30
N LEU A 287 -8.37 -40.06 -19.04
CA LEU A 287 -7.01 -39.97 -18.52
C LEU A 287 -6.29 -41.33 -18.41
N VAL A 288 -7.04 -42.44 -18.37
CA VAL A 288 -6.48 -43.81 -18.35
C VAL A 288 -6.16 -44.30 -19.77
N SER A 289 -6.93 -43.84 -20.76
CA SER A 289 -6.73 -44.17 -22.17
C SER A 289 -5.51 -43.48 -22.79
N ASP A 290 -5.15 -43.83 -24.02
CA ASP A 290 -4.10 -43.13 -24.78
C ASP A 290 -4.60 -41.76 -25.24
N SER A 291 -4.65 -40.81 -24.32
CA SER A 291 -5.04 -39.43 -24.57
C SER A 291 -3.82 -38.56 -24.90
N ASN A 292 -4.06 -37.47 -25.64
CA ASN A 292 -3.08 -36.42 -25.91
C ASN A 292 -3.12 -35.27 -24.90
N LEU A 293 -4.02 -35.34 -23.90
CA LEU A 293 -4.31 -34.25 -23.00
C LEU A 293 -3.14 -33.97 -22.05
N LYS A 294 -2.57 -32.76 -22.16
CA LYS A 294 -1.50 -32.24 -21.32
C LYS A 294 -1.96 -31.17 -20.35
N GLU A 295 -3.01 -30.42 -20.69
CA GLU A 295 -3.57 -29.36 -19.86
C GLU A 295 -5.08 -29.51 -19.72
N LEU A 296 -5.55 -29.50 -18.47
CA LEU A 296 -6.96 -29.56 -18.13
C LEU A 296 -7.29 -28.44 -17.14
N SER A 297 -8.16 -27.52 -17.57
CA SER A 297 -8.66 -26.44 -16.73
C SER A 297 -10.16 -26.62 -16.53
N MET A 298 -10.60 -26.81 -15.29
CA MET A 298 -12.02 -26.98 -14.93
C MET A 298 -12.47 -25.97 -13.87
N ASN A 299 -11.84 -24.79 -13.85
CA ASN A 299 -12.08 -23.75 -12.86
C ASN A 299 -13.57 -23.35 -12.81
N ARG A 300 -14.03 -22.96 -11.62
CA ARG A 300 -15.36 -22.36 -11.41
C ARG A 300 -16.51 -23.29 -11.84
N ASN A 301 -16.42 -24.56 -11.45
CA ASN A 301 -17.45 -25.59 -11.63
C ASN A 301 -17.73 -26.29 -10.30
N ASN A 302 -18.94 -26.82 -10.09
CA ASN A 302 -19.31 -27.49 -8.83
C ASN A 302 -18.88 -28.97 -8.83
N LEU A 303 -17.57 -29.21 -8.89
CA LEU A 303 -17.00 -30.57 -9.04
C LEU A 303 -17.04 -31.38 -7.75
N GLN A 304 -16.92 -30.70 -6.60
CA GLN A 304 -16.90 -31.27 -5.25
C GLN A 304 -15.75 -32.28 -5.03
N ASP A 305 -15.51 -32.63 -3.76
CA ASP A 305 -14.48 -33.62 -3.41
C ASP A 305 -14.74 -34.99 -4.04
N SER A 306 -16.01 -35.39 -4.21
CA SER A 306 -16.38 -36.69 -4.80
C SER A 306 -15.95 -36.82 -6.26
N GLY A 307 -16.15 -35.76 -7.06
CA GLY A 307 -15.79 -35.71 -8.46
C GLY A 307 -14.28 -35.76 -8.64
N VAL A 308 -13.56 -34.83 -7.99
CA VAL A 308 -12.10 -34.76 -8.11
C VAL A 308 -11.42 -36.01 -7.56
N LYS A 309 -12.00 -36.69 -6.56
CA LYS A 309 -11.48 -37.97 -6.06
C LYS A 309 -11.53 -39.06 -7.13
N LYS A 310 -12.57 -39.09 -7.97
CA LYS A 310 -12.63 -40.00 -9.12
C LYS A 310 -11.63 -39.61 -10.21
N LEU A 311 -11.48 -38.31 -10.48
CA LEU A 311 -10.46 -37.81 -11.40
C LEU A 311 -9.05 -38.22 -10.97
N CYS A 312 -8.75 -38.20 -9.66
CA CYS A 312 -7.48 -38.67 -9.09
C CYS A 312 -7.16 -40.15 -9.38
N ILE A 313 -8.17 -40.99 -9.67
CA ILE A 313 -7.94 -42.38 -10.08
C ILE A 313 -7.29 -42.40 -11.46
N GLY A 314 -7.80 -41.59 -12.40
CA GLY A 314 -7.23 -41.44 -13.75
C GLY A 314 -5.84 -40.81 -13.73
N LEU A 315 -5.62 -39.77 -12.91
CA LEU A 315 -4.33 -39.08 -12.78
C LEU A 315 -3.18 -39.98 -12.27
N LYS A 316 -3.48 -41.12 -11.65
CA LYS A 316 -2.48 -42.10 -11.20
C LYS A 316 -2.11 -43.12 -12.27
N SER A 317 -2.85 -43.18 -13.37
CA SER A 317 -2.57 -44.11 -14.46
C SER A 317 -1.19 -43.85 -15.05
N THR A 318 -0.47 -44.91 -15.42
CA THR A 318 0.82 -44.83 -16.13
C THR A 318 0.68 -44.21 -17.52
N ASN A 319 -0.53 -44.21 -18.08
CA ASN A 319 -0.83 -43.64 -19.39
C ASN A 319 -1.19 -42.14 -19.31
N CYS A 320 -1.34 -41.58 -18.10
CA CYS A 320 -1.76 -40.19 -17.94
C CYS A 320 -0.59 -39.24 -18.27
N LYS A 321 -0.76 -38.45 -19.34
CA LYS A 321 0.22 -37.47 -19.83
C LYS A 321 -0.06 -36.04 -19.32
N LEU A 322 -0.99 -35.87 -18.38
CA LEU A 322 -1.43 -34.56 -17.92
C LEU A 322 -0.33 -33.86 -17.11
N GLU A 323 0.10 -32.68 -17.58
CA GLU A 323 1.15 -31.86 -16.99
C GLU A 323 0.56 -30.68 -16.18
N ILE A 324 -0.62 -30.18 -16.56
CA ILE A 324 -1.25 -29.00 -15.94
C ILE A 324 -2.69 -29.33 -15.56
N LEU A 325 -3.03 -29.12 -14.28
CA LEU A 325 -4.39 -29.27 -13.75
C LEU A 325 -4.81 -28.02 -12.99
N ARG A 326 -5.91 -27.39 -13.42
CA ARG A 326 -6.49 -26.23 -12.74
C ARG A 326 -7.92 -26.50 -12.29
N LEU A 327 -8.13 -26.37 -10.98
CA LEU A 327 -9.36 -26.65 -10.25
C LEU A 327 -9.71 -25.49 -9.30
N SER A 328 -9.44 -24.25 -9.72
CA SER A 328 -9.71 -23.07 -8.91
C SER A 328 -11.22 -22.84 -8.77
N LYS A 329 -11.69 -22.59 -7.54
CA LYS A 329 -13.11 -22.37 -7.20
C LYS A 329 -13.99 -23.54 -7.66
N CYS A 330 -13.67 -24.75 -7.21
CA CYS A 330 -14.36 -25.99 -7.60
C CYS A 330 -15.16 -26.67 -6.48
N ASP A 331 -15.50 -25.91 -5.43
CA ASP A 331 -16.17 -26.39 -4.21
C ASP A 331 -15.40 -27.53 -3.50
N LEU A 332 -14.06 -27.44 -3.50
CA LEU A 332 -13.18 -28.42 -2.87
C LEU A 332 -12.92 -28.08 -1.39
N THR A 333 -12.79 -29.11 -0.57
CA THR A 333 -12.45 -29.00 0.86
C THR A 333 -11.13 -29.69 1.17
N GLY A 334 -10.57 -29.50 2.37
CA GLY A 334 -9.33 -30.16 2.78
C GLY A 334 -9.30 -31.69 2.64
N LYS A 335 -10.47 -32.37 2.55
CA LYS A 335 -10.55 -33.82 2.37
C LYS A 335 -9.93 -34.29 1.05
N ILE A 336 -10.06 -33.52 -0.03
CA ILE A 336 -9.52 -33.92 -1.35
C ILE A 336 -7.99 -33.93 -1.36
N CYS A 337 -7.35 -33.15 -0.49
CA CYS A 337 -5.89 -33.01 -0.45
C CYS A 337 -5.18 -34.33 -0.19
N SER A 338 -5.82 -35.29 0.51
CA SER A 338 -5.28 -36.65 0.68
C SER A 338 -5.16 -37.42 -0.65
N ALA A 339 -6.17 -37.31 -1.51
CA ALA A 339 -6.18 -37.95 -2.82
C ALA A 339 -5.17 -37.28 -3.76
N LEU A 340 -5.15 -35.94 -3.80
CA LEU A 340 -4.17 -35.19 -4.61
C LEU A 340 -2.74 -35.43 -4.13
N ALA A 341 -2.48 -35.45 -2.82
CA ALA A 341 -1.17 -35.81 -2.27
C ALA A 341 -0.71 -37.21 -2.71
N SER A 342 -1.65 -38.15 -2.84
CA SER A 342 -1.34 -39.49 -3.36
C SER A 342 -1.11 -39.54 -4.86
N VAL A 343 -1.62 -38.58 -5.64
CA VAL A 343 -1.27 -38.39 -7.05
C VAL A 343 0.16 -37.84 -7.14
N LEU A 344 0.47 -36.79 -6.36
CA LEU A 344 1.78 -36.13 -6.38
C LEU A 344 2.95 -37.05 -6.00
N ARG A 345 2.73 -38.02 -5.11
CA ARG A 345 3.73 -39.05 -4.75
C ARG A 345 3.86 -40.19 -5.75
N SER A 346 2.97 -40.28 -6.74
CA SER A 346 2.96 -41.40 -7.68
C SER A 346 4.07 -41.21 -8.72
N ASP A 347 4.92 -42.22 -8.92
CA ASP A 347 5.98 -42.17 -9.94
C ASP A 347 5.42 -41.98 -11.36
N SER A 348 4.19 -42.46 -11.58
CA SER A 348 3.42 -42.32 -12.83
C SER A 348 2.89 -40.90 -13.06
N SER A 349 2.92 -40.01 -12.06
CA SER A 349 2.42 -38.66 -12.24
C SER A 349 3.34 -37.86 -13.17
N SER A 350 2.71 -37.18 -14.12
CA SER A 350 3.35 -36.23 -15.04
C SER A 350 3.09 -34.77 -14.65
N LEU A 351 2.40 -34.53 -13.52
CA LEU A 351 1.89 -33.22 -13.15
C LEU A 351 3.01 -32.27 -12.73
N LYS A 352 3.06 -31.11 -13.39
CA LYS A 352 4.02 -30.02 -13.14
C LYS A 352 3.34 -28.78 -12.58
N GLU A 353 2.08 -28.51 -12.93
CA GLU A 353 1.31 -27.37 -12.40
C GLU A 353 0.00 -27.85 -11.80
N LEU A 354 -0.27 -27.42 -10.56
CA LEU A 354 -1.53 -27.66 -9.85
C LEU A 354 -2.06 -26.33 -9.29
N ASP A 355 -3.26 -25.96 -9.72
CA ASP A 355 -3.98 -24.80 -9.20
C ASP A 355 -5.24 -25.24 -8.46
N LEU A 356 -5.28 -25.00 -7.14
CA LEU A 356 -6.41 -25.26 -6.27
C LEU A 356 -6.97 -23.96 -5.65
N SER A 357 -6.65 -22.80 -6.22
CA SER A 357 -6.99 -21.50 -5.64
C SER A 357 -8.50 -21.34 -5.41
N ASN A 358 -8.91 -20.46 -4.50
CA ASN A 358 -10.32 -20.18 -4.19
C ASN A 358 -11.14 -21.41 -3.74
N ASN A 359 -10.51 -22.38 -3.06
CA ASN A 359 -11.19 -23.54 -2.46
C ASN A 359 -10.98 -23.58 -0.95
N ASN A 360 -11.93 -24.09 -0.17
CA ASN A 360 -11.84 -24.07 1.30
C ASN A 360 -10.99 -25.23 1.85
N LEU A 361 -9.70 -25.25 1.53
CA LEU A 361 -8.79 -26.35 1.89
C LEU A 361 -8.40 -26.34 3.36
N GLN A 362 -8.22 -25.15 3.95
CA GLN A 362 -7.76 -24.94 5.33
C GLN A 362 -6.39 -25.58 5.62
N ASP A 363 -5.87 -25.37 6.84
CA ASP A 363 -4.58 -25.94 7.26
C ASP A 363 -4.54 -27.46 7.22
N SER A 364 -5.66 -28.11 7.56
CA SER A 364 -5.76 -29.57 7.56
C SER A 364 -5.57 -30.16 6.16
N GLY A 365 -6.17 -29.54 5.14
CA GLY A 365 -5.98 -29.92 3.74
C GLY A 365 -4.57 -29.66 3.27
N VAL A 366 -4.04 -28.46 3.50
CA VAL A 366 -2.68 -28.09 3.10
C VAL A 366 -1.63 -28.98 3.77
N LYS A 367 -1.84 -29.39 5.02
CA LYS A 367 -0.96 -30.35 5.71
C LYS A 367 -0.95 -31.72 5.05
N LEU A 368 -2.10 -32.21 4.58
CA LEU A 368 -2.19 -33.45 3.80
C LEU A 368 -1.49 -33.30 2.45
N LEU A 369 -1.72 -32.18 1.75
CA LEU A 369 -1.08 -31.88 0.48
C LEU A 369 0.44 -31.77 0.60
N SER A 370 0.92 -31.14 1.68
CA SER A 370 2.34 -31.01 2.02
C SER A 370 3.01 -32.39 2.18
N GLY A 371 2.30 -33.39 2.69
CA GLY A 371 2.78 -34.77 2.71
C GLY A 371 2.95 -35.40 1.32
N GLY A 372 2.30 -34.85 0.29
CA GLY A 372 2.47 -35.23 -1.11
C GLY A 372 3.60 -34.49 -1.83
N LEU A 373 3.96 -33.30 -1.34
CA LEU A 373 5.04 -32.47 -1.87
C LEU A 373 6.43 -32.86 -1.38
N LYS A 374 6.58 -33.93 -0.59
CA LYS A 374 7.88 -34.43 -0.12
C LYS A 374 8.61 -35.17 -1.27
N GLU A 375 9.63 -35.96 -0.93
CA GLU A 375 10.47 -36.72 -1.87
C GLU A 375 9.70 -37.32 -3.06
N ASN A 376 10.29 -37.22 -4.26
CA ASN A 376 9.80 -37.73 -5.56
C ASN A 376 8.61 -36.98 -6.20
N CYS A 377 8.15 -35.86 -5.63
CA CYS A 377 7.15 -35.02 -6.29
C CYS A 377 7.80 -34.18 -7.41
N LYS A 378 7.26 -34.30 -8.63
CA LYS A 378 7.72 -33.58 -9.84
C LYS A 378 7.06 -32.21 -10.05
N LEU A 379 6.22 -31.77 -9.12
CA LEU A 379 5.44 -30.54 -9.26
C LEU A 379 6.36 -29.32 -9.22
N GLU A 380 6.24 -28.46 -10.24
CA GLU A 380 7.02 -27.23 -10.40
C GLU A 380 6.26 -25.98 -9.92
N LYS A 381 4.94 -25.99 -10.07
CA LYS A 381 4.07 -24.85 -9.75
C LYS A 381 2.87 -25.28 -8.92
N LEU A 382 2.68 -24.61 -7.80
CA LEU A 382 1.54 -24.83 -6.91
C LEU A 382 0.85 -23.51 -6.59
N ARG A 383 -0.46 -23.42 -6.90
CA ARG A 383 -1.30 -22.29 -6.53
C ARG A 383 -2.36 -22.70 -5.53
N LEU A 384 -2.36 -22.02 -4.39
CA LEU A 384 -3.24 -22.20 -3.24
C LEU A 384 -3.79 -20.84 -2.79
N SER A 385 -3.96 -19.89 -3.71
CA SER A 385 -4.48 -18.57 -3.37
C SER A 385 -5.91 -18.66 -2.79
N GLU A 386 -6.26 -17.83 -1.81
CA GLU A 386 -7.62 -17.75 -1.23
C GLU A 386 -8.15 -19.14 -0.77
N CYS A 387 -7.31 -19.90 -0.06
CA CYS A 387 -7.62 -21.27 0.38
C CYS A 387 -7.95 -21.41 1.88
N ASN A 388 -8.17 -20.28 2.57
CA ASN A 388 -8.35 -20.19 4.03
C ASN A 388 -7.21 -20.84 4.82
N VAL A 389 -5.98 -20.69 4.35
CA VAL A 389 -4.77 -21.22 5.01
C VAL A 389 -4.28 -20.24 6.06
N THR A 390 -3.98 -20.73 7.26
CA THR A 390 -3.41 -19.95 8.37
C THR A 390 -1.93 -20.32 8.60
N GLU A 391 -1.30 -19.75 9.63
CA GLU A 391 0.11 -19.98 9.96
C GLU A 391 0.51 -21.47 10.03
N GLU A 392 -0.39 -22.37 10.44
CA GLU A 392 -0.12 -23.81 10.51
C GLU A 392 0.04 -24.47 9.14
N GLY A 393 -0.77 -24.09 8.15
CA GLY A 393 -0.62 -24.59 6.78
C GLY A 393 0.67 -24.09 6.12
N TYR A 394 1.05 -22.84 6.40
CA TYR A 394 2.33 -22.28 5.94
C TYR A 394 3.54 -23.03 6.51
N LYS A 395 3.52 -23.34 7.82
CA LYS A 395 4.56 -24.17 8.46
C LYS A 395 4.67 -25.55 7.81
N ALA A 396 3.52 -26.17 7.50
CA ALA A 396 3.49 -27.49 6.88
C ALA A 396 4.10 -27.47 5.47
N LEU A 397 3.80 -26.44 4.67
CA LEU A 397 4.39 -26.25 3.35
C LEU A 397 5.90 -26.01 3.45
N ALA A 398 6.33 -25.08 4.32
CA ALA A 398 7.75 -24.80 4.51
C ALA A 398 8.53 -26.06 4.91
N SER A 399 7.98 -26.86 5.83
CA SER A 399 8.58 -28.13 6.26
C SER A 399 8.66 -29.16 5.12
N ALA A 400 7.66 -29.22 4.25
CA ALA A 400 7.67 -30.14 3.10
C ALA A 400 8.68 -29.71 2.05
N LEU A 401 8.81 -28.41 1.78
CA LEU A 401 9.75 -27.88 0.77
C LEU A 401 11.21 -28.02 1.19
N ARG A 402 11.52 -27.96 2.48
CA ARG A 402 12.86 -28.33 2.99
C ARG A 402 13.22 -29.80 2.68
N LEU A 403 12.23 -30.68 2.62
CA LEU A 403 12.39 -32.12 2.35
C LEU A 403 12.24 -32.49 0.87
N ASN A 404 11.76 -31.58 0.03
CA ASN A 404 11.70 -31.74 -1.42
C ASN A 404 12.43 -30.58 -2.09
N PRO A 405 13.76 -30.62 -2.07
CA PRO A 405 14.55 -29.48 -2.47
C PRO A 405 14.49 -29.21 -3.98
N SER A 406 14.11 -30.17 -4.84
CA SER A 406 14.54 -30.12 -6.25
C SER A 406 13.53 -29.63 -7.29
N HIS A 407 12.22 -29.52 -6.98
CA HIS A 407 11.22 -29.37 -8.05
C HIS A 407 10.30 -28.16 -7.96
N LEU A 408 9.84 -27.73 -6.77
CA LEU A 408 8.90 -26.62 -6.71
C LEU A 408 9.60 -25.26 -6.90
N ILE A 409 9.26 -24.59 -8.00
CA ILE A 409 9.88 -23.32 -8.44
C ILE A 409 8.93 -22.14 -8.18
N GLU A 410 7.61 -22.35 -8.27
CA GLU A 410 6.59 -21.32 -8.05
C GLU A 410 5.56 -21.78 -7.01
N LEU A 411 5.36 -20.95 -5.97
CA LEU A 411 4.34 -21.14 -4.95
C LEU A 411 3.52 -19.86 -4.79
N ASP A 412 2.21 -19.97 -5.04
CA ASP A 412 1.26 -18.88 -4.83
C ASP A 412 0.32 -19.20 -3.66
N LEU A 413 0.35 -18.35 -2.65
CA LEU A 413 -0.41 -18.41 -1.40
C LEU A 413 -1.18 -17.10 -1.17
N THR A 414 -1.32 -16.24 -2.19
CA THR A 414 -1.96 -14.92 -2.09
C THR A 414 -3.38 -15.00 -1.51
N GLY A 415 -3.76 -14.08 -0.63
CA GLY A 415 -5.10 -14.02 -0.03
C GLY A 415 -5.27 -14.86 1.24
N ASN A 416 -4.33 -15.75 1.56
CA ASN A 416 -4.33 -16.51 2.82
C ASN A 416 -3.81 -15.67 4.02
N ASP A 417 -3.56 -16.32 5.16
CA ASP A 417 -2.98 -15.69 6.35
C ASP A 417 -1.76 -16.43 6.89
N PRO A 418 -0.52 -16.03 6.54
CA PRO A 418 0.67 -16.68 7.07
C PRO A 418 0.87 -16.48 8.57
N GLY A 419 0.21 -15.50 9.21
CA GLY A 419 0.56 -15.08 10.56
C GLY A 419 2.05 -14.73 10.71
N GLN A 420 2.52 -14.50 11.94
CA GLN A 420 3.94 -14.20 12.17
C GLN A 420 4.81 -15.45 12.07
N SER A 421 4.30 -16.59 12.54
CA SER A 421 5.07 -17.83 12.55
C SER A 421 5.21 -18.47 11.17
N GLY A 422 4.19 -18.35 10.29
CA GLY A 422 4.29 -18.79 8.91
C GLY A 422 5.22 -17.91 8.06
N VAL A 423 5.18 -16.57 8.23
CA VAL A 423 6.16 -15.66 7.59
C VAL A 423 7.58 -16.03 8.00
N LYS A 424 7.80 -16.34 9.28
CA LYS A 424 9.12 -16.76 9.77
C LYS A 424 9.58 -18.04 9.10
N GLU A 425 8.77 -19.10 9.09
CA GLU A 425 9.15 -20.37 8.47
C GLU A 425 9.40 -20.25 6.95
N LEU A 426 8.61 -19.44 6.24
CA LEU A 426 8.86 -19.16 4.83
C LEU A 426 10.15 -18.38 4.63
N SER A 427 10.42 -17.39 5.49
CA SER A 427 11.68 -16.64 5.42
C SER A 427 12.86 -17.57 5.68
N ASP A 428 12.79 -18.43 6.69
CA ASP A 428 13.83 -19.42 7.00
C ASP A 428 14.02 -20.43 5.85
N LEU A 429 12.92 -20.85 5.19
CA LEU A 429 12.97 -21.68 3.98
C LEU A 429 13.72 -20.98 2.83
N LEU A 430 13.45 -19.70 2.58
CA LEU A 430 14.12 -18.94 1.51
C LEU A 430 15.62 -18.74 1.76
N HIS A 431 16.09 -18.84 3.01
CA HIS A 431 17.50 -18.81 3.36
C HIS A 431 18.15 -20.22 3.33
N ASP A 432 17.37 -21.28 3.17
CA ASP A 432 17.90 -22.65 3.05
C ASP A 432 18.60 -22.80 1.69
N PRO A 433 19.88 -23.22 1.65
CA PRO A 433 20.63 -23.37 0.40
C PRO A 433 20.05 -24.42 -0.54
N ASN A 434 19.21 -25.34 -0.04
CA ASN A 434 18.56 -26.35 -0.86
C ASN A 434 17.21 -25.89 -1.44
N CYS A 435 16.71 -24.71 -1.05
CA CYS A 435 15.47 -24.16 -1.58
C CYS A 435 15.65 -23.72 -3.04
N GLN A 436 14.87 -24.31 -3.95
CA GLN A 436 14.86 -23.97 -5.38
C GLN A 436 13.70 -23.03 -5.77
N LEU A 437 12.95 -22.53 -4.78
CA LEU A 437 11.81 -21.67 -5.01
C LEU A 437 12.28 -20.32 -5.58
N GLN A 438 11.92 -20.04 -6.83
CA GLN A 438 12.26 -18.79 -7.51
C GLN A 438 11.17 -17.74 -7.34
N THR A 439 9.92 -18.18 -7.17
CA THR A 439 8.76 -17.30 -7.03
C THR A 439 7.90 -17.75 -5.88
N LEU A 440 7.75 -16.88 -4.88
CA LEU A 440 6.85 -17.05 -3.75
C LEU A 440 5.93 -15.84 -3.69
N ARG A 441 4.61 -16.04 -3.83
CA ARG A 441 3.61 -14.97 -3.69
C ARG A 441 2.73 -15.27 -2.50
N PHE A 442 2.62 -14.34 -1.57
CA PHE A 442 1.63 -14.42 -0.48
C PHE A 442 1.12 -13.04 -0.04
N LEU A 443 1.79 -11.97 -0.46
CA LEU A 443 1.32 -10.59 -0.39
C LEU A 443 0.59 -10.19 -1.68
N GLY A 444 -0.22 -9.13 -1.61
CA GLY A 444 -0.74 -8.50 -2.83
C GLY A 444 0.41 -7.95 -3.70
N PRO A 445 0.28 -7.87 -5.04
CA PRO A 445 1.39 -7.54 -5.93
C PRO A 445 2.15 -6.24 -5.56
N ALA A 446 1.43 -5.17 -5.22
CA ALA A 446 2.05 -3.91 -4.82
C ALA A 446 2.75 -4.00 -3.44
N ALA A 447 2.21 -4.79 -2.51
CA ALA A 447 2.82 -5.04 -1.21
C ALA A 447 4.07 -5.92 -1.35
N ASP A 448 4.06 -6.89 -2.26
CA ASP A 448 5.21 -7.76 -2.54
C ASP A 448 6.38 -6.97 -3.14
N GLU A 449 6.14 -6.15 -4.16
CA GLU A 449 7.17 -5.27 -4.76
C GLU A 449 7.81 -4.37 -3.69
N ALA A 450 6.97 -3.74 -2.85
CA ALA A 450 7.44 -2.93 -1.74
C ALA A 450 8.23 -3.75 -0.69
N CYS A 451 7.82 -5.00 -0.42
CA CYS A 451 8.49 -5.87 0.56
C CYS A 451 9.88 -6.28 0.06
N GLN A 452 10.00 -6.61 -1.22
CA GLN A 452 11.28 -6.92 -1.86
C GLN A 452 12.21 -5.71 -1.84
N TYR A 453 11.71 -4.52 -2.20
CA TYR A 453 12.49 -3.28 -2.15
C TYR A 453 13.03 -2.99 -0.74
N VAL A 454 12.16 -3.04 0.28
CA VAL A 454 12.57 -2.81 1.68
C VAL A 454 13.52 -3.89 2.16
N THR A 455 13.29 -5.16 1.80
CA THR A 455 14.17 -6.28 2.17
C THR A 455 15.56 -6.10 1.56
N GLY A 456 15.67 -5.63 0.31
CA GLY A 456 16.97 -5.28 -0.30
C GLY A 456 17.70 -4.14 0.41
N ILE A 457 16.98 -3.28 1.11
CA ILE A 457 17.51 -2.14 1.87
C ILE A 457 17.98 -2.54 3.28
N VAL A 458 17.18 -3.31 4.01
CA VAL A 458 17.43 -3.64 5.43
C VAL A 458 17.99 -5.06 5.64
N GLY A 459 18.04 -5.88 4.60
CA GLY A 459 18.51 -7.27 4.66
C GLY A 459 17.61 -8.21 5.48
N LYS A 460 16.39 -7.79 5.80
CA LYS A 460 15.42 -8.53 6.61
C LYS A 460 14.02 -8.37 6.01
N ASN A 461 13.20 -9.41 6.13
CA ASN A 461 11.81 -9.37 5.71
C ASN A 461 11.02 -8.39 6.60
N LEU A 462 10.38 -7.37 5.99
CA LEU A 462 9.66 -6.33 6.73
C LEU A 462 8.52 -6.89 7.60
N LEU A 463 7.89 -7.98 7.18
CA LEU A 463 6.79 -8.61 7.91
C LEU A 463 7.19 -9.16 9.29
N LEU A 464 8.50 -9.28 9.55
CA LEU A 464 9.08 -9.69 10.83
C LEU A 464 9.55 -8.50 11.69
N LEU A 465 9.52 -7.28 11.16
CA LEU A 465 10.02 -6.09 11.84
C LEU A 465 8.90 -5.36 12.59
N ARG A 466 9.26 -4.84 13.76
CA ARG A 466 8.42 -3.90 14.53
C ARG A 466 8.83 -2.45 14.32
N GLU A 467 10.07 -2.23 13.93
CA GLU A 467 10.64 -0.91 13.71
C GLU A 467 11.36 -0.89 12.36
N LEU A 468 11.08 0.13 11.57
CA LEU A 468 11.67 0.35 10.27
C LEU A 468 12.21 1.78 10.24
N ASN A 469 13.53 1.90 10.13
CA ASN A 469 14.19 3.18 9.93
C ASN A 469 14.76 3.24 8.52
N LEU A 470 14.18 4.13 7.72
CA LEU A 470 14.62 4.46 6.36
C LEU A 470 15.13 5.89 6.25
N SER A 471 15.35 6.57 7.38
CA SER A 471 15.76 7.96 7.42
C SER A 471 17.06 8.20 6.65
N GLU A 472 17.22 9.43 6.13
CA GLU A 472 18.38 9.90 5.36
C GLU A 472 18.59 9.16 4.03
N ARG A 473 17.54 8.51 3.51
CA ARG A 473 17.54 7.86 2.20
C ARG A 473 16.67 8.63 1.23
N GLU A 474 17.21 8.92 0.05
CA GLU A 474 16.47 9.61 -1.02
C GLU A 474 15.42 8.69 -1.67
N LEU A 475 14.30 8.50 -0.97
CA LEU A 475 13.19 7.67 -1.42
C LEU A 475 12.27 8.45 -2.39
N GLY A 476 12.00 9.72 -2.05
CA GLY A 476 10.97 10.52 -2.72
C GLY A 476 9.55 9.96 -2.55
N ASP A 477 8.57 10.68 -3.09
CA ASP A 477 7.16 10.31 -2.93
C ASP A 477 6.80 8.97 -3.58
N THR A 478 7.39 8.66 -4.75
CA THR A 478 7.09 7.43 -5.48
C THR A 478 7.40 6.18 -4.64
N ARG A 479 8.59 6.11 -4.03
CA ARG A 479 9.00 4.94 -3.25
C ARG A 479 8.23 4.83 -1.94
N VAL A 480 7.98 5.94 -1.25
CA VAL A 480 7.16 5.91 -0.03
C VAL A 480 5.73 5.47 -0.35
N ASN A 481 5.13 5.96 -1.44
CA ASN A 481 3.81 5.52 -1.88
C ASN A 481 3.77 4.01 -2.17
N GLN A 482 4.82 3.44 -2.79
CA GLN A 482 4.93 1.98 -2.93
C GLN A 482 4.98 1.28 -1.56
N ILE A 483 5.82 1.76 -0.63
CA ILE A 483 5.93 1.21 0.73
C ILE A 483 4.57 1.26 1.46
N THR A 484 3.75 2.28 1.22
CA THR A 484 2.42 2.33 1.85
C THR A 484 1.50 1.18 1.46
N ALA A 485 1.66 0.58 0.27
CA ALA A 485 0.87 -0.60 -0.11
C ALA A 485 1.17 -1.79 0.81
N LEU A 486 2.45 -1.97 1.19
CA LEU A 486 2.86 -2.96 2.17
C LEU A 486 2.41 -2.61 3.59
N LEU A 487 2.49 -1.33 3.98
CA LEU A 487 1.98 -0.89 5.28
C LEU A 487 0.47 -1.06 5.43
N GLN A 488 -0.29 -1.04 4.33
CA GLN A 488 -1.74 -1.28 4.33
C GLN A 488 -2.11 -2.76 4.29
N ASP A 489 -1.14 -3.63 3.98
CA ASP A 489 -1.38 -5.06 3.95
C ASP A 489 -1.69 -5.58 5.36
N LYS A 490 -2.67 -6.49 5.47
CA LYS A 490 -3.13 -7.06 6.74
C LYS A 490 -2.04 -7.81 7.50
N HIS A 491 -0.97 -8.23 6.82
CA HIS A 491 0.15 -8.95 7.43
C HIS A 491 1.25 -8.03 7.98
N CYS A 492 1.21 -6.73 7.68
CA CYS A 492 2.20 -5.78 8.17
C CYS A 492 1.93 -5.38 9.63
N ASN A 493 2.85 -5.73 10.51
CA ASN A 493 2.77 -5.51 11.95
C ASN A 493 3.80 -4.49 12.46
N LEU A 494 4.17 -3.53 11.61
CA LEU A 494 5.12 -2.49 11.94
C LEU A 494 4.53 -1.49 12.94
N ASN A 495 5.26 -1.22 14.02
CA ASN A 495 4.88 -0.28 15.07
C ASN A 495 5.51 1.10 14.86
N THR A 496 6.75 1.14 14.38
CA THR A 496 7.54 2.38 14.24
C THR A 496 8.05 2.51 12.82
N LEU A 497 7.77 3.65 12.19
CA LEU A 497 8.27 4.01 10.87
C LEU A 497 9.01 5.36 10.94
N MET A 498 10.30 5.35 10.64
CA MET A 498 11.12 6.55 10.57
C MET A 498 11.50 6.85 9.11
N LEU A 499 11.08 8.01 8.64
CA LEU A 499 11.25 8.54 7.29
C LEU A 499 11.84 9.96 7.34
N ARG A 500 12.74 10.23 8.29
CA ARG A 500 13.37 11.56 8.42
C ARG A 500 14.26 11.83 7.21
N ASP A 501 14.19 13.04 6.64
CA ASP A 501 15.05 13.45 5.52
C ASP A 501 15.07 12.44 4.37
N CYS A 502 13.89 12.14 3.81
CA CYS A 502 13.69 11.15 2.75
C CYS A 502 13.27 11.75 1.41
N GLY A 503 13.31 13.09 1.30
CA GLY A 503 12.85 13.82 0.11
C GLY A 503 11.32 13.80 -0.07
N LEU A 504 10.55 13.73 1.03
CA LEU A 504 9.09 13.65 0.96
C LEU A 504 8.46 15.02 0.77
N THR A 505 7.36 15.07 0.02
CA THR A 505 6.54 16.27 -0.18
C THR A 505 5.11 16.03 0.31
N GLU A 506 4.20 16.95 0.02
CA GLU A 506 2.78 16.79 0.29
C GLU A 506 2.15 15.55 -0.39
N GLU A 507 2.75 14.97 -1.42
CA GLU A 507 2.20 13.80 -2.11
C GLU A 507 2.27 12.54 -1.25
N SER A 508 3.40 12.29 -0.57
CA SER A 508 3.54 11.18 0.39
C SER A 508 2.53 11.23 1.53
N CYS A 509 2.15 12.45 1.96
CA CYS A 509 1.19 12.64 3.05
C CYS A 509 -0.20 12.07 2.74
N SER A 510 -0.65 12.09 1.48
CA SER A 510 -1.93 11.46 1.08
C SER A 510 -1.88 9.94 1.28
N ALA A 511 -0.80 9.30 0.85
CA ALA A 511 -0.64 7.87 0.96
C ALA A 511 -0.49 7.44 2.43
N LEU A 512 0.33 8.15 3.21
CA LEU A 512 0.48 7.87 4.64
C LEU A 512 -0.81 8.13 5.43
N ALA A 513 -1.61 9.12 5.05
CA ALA A 513 -2.93 9.31 5.63
C ALA A 513 -3.84 8.09 5.40
N THR A 514 -3.72 7.40 4.25
CA THR A 514 -4.46 6.15 4.00
C THR A 514 -3.98 4.99 4.88
N VAL A 515 -2.67 4.91 5.15
CA VAL A 515 -2.10 3.97 6.12
C VAL A 515 -2.70 4.20 7.51
N LEU A 516 -2.75 5.45 7.98
CA LEU A 516 -3.32 5.79 9.30
C LEU A 516 -4.80 5.39 9.45
N ARG A 517 -5.57 5.27 8.35
CA ARG A 517 -6.98 4.85 8.40
C ARG A 517 -7.19 3.33 8.37
N SER A 518 -6.17 2.57 7.95
CA SER A 518 -6.30 1.15 7.61
C SER A 518 -5.37 0.25 8.42
N ASN A 519 -4.18 0.72 8.78
CA ASN A 519 -3.20 -0.03 9.56
C ASN A 519 -3.45 0.16 11.07
N PRO A 520 -3.79 -0.91 11.82
CA PRO A 520 -4.04 -0.83 13.25
C PRO A 520 -2.77 -0.92 14.12
N SER A 521 -1.62 -1.18 13.52
CA SER A 521 -0.36 -1.54 14.21
C SER A 521 0.57 -0.34 14.40
N LEU A 522 0.56 0.63 13.48
CA LEU A 522 1.50 1.75 13.47
C LEU A 522 1.23 2.72 14.63
N LYS A 523 2.22 2.86 15.51
CA LYS A 523 2.20 3.68 16.73
C LYS A 523 3.06 4.92 16.63
N GLU A 524 4.17 4.85 15.89
CA GLU A 524 5.13 5.93 15.80
C GLU A 524 5.49 6.19 14.32
N LEU A 525 5.33 7.44 13.90
CA LEU A 525 5.66 7.91 12.56
C LEU A 525 6.51 9.17 12.67
N ASP A 526 7.75 9.11 12.19
CA ASP A 526 8.63 10.28 12.09
C ASP A 526 8.86 10.64 10.62
N MET A 527 8.39 11.82 10.20
CA MET A 527 8.57 12.38 8.86
C MET A 527 9.37 13.70 8.91
N SER A 528 10.14 13.93 9.98
CA SER A 528 10.89 15.18 10.19
C SER A 528 11.86 15.47 9.04
N ASN A 529 12.21 16.74 8.84
CA ASN A 529 13.15 17.23 7.83
C ASN A 529 12.73 16.88 6.38
N ASN A 530 11.43 16.89 6.09
CA ASN A 530 10.89 16.71 4.73
C ASN A 530 10.05 17.93 4.32
N ASN A 531 9.93 18.25 3.03
CA ASN A 531 9.23 19.46 2.59
C ASN A 531 7.71 19.27 2.46
N LEU A 532 7.03 18.92 3.56
CA LEU A 532 5.61 18.54 3.56
C LEU A 532 4.65 19.73 3.39
N GLN A 533 5.03 20.89 3.94
CA GLN A 533 4.24 22.14 3.93
C GLN A 533 2.84 21.98 4.58
N ASP A 534 2.05 23.05 4.56
CA ASP A 534 0.68 23.04 5.11
C ASP A 534 -0.26 22.11 4.33
N SER A 535 -0.03 21.96 3.02
CA SER A 535 -0.81 21.07 2.14
C SER A 535 -0.63 19.60 2.56
N GLY A 536 0.58 19.15 2.86
CA GLY A 536 0.86 17.81 3.36
C GLY A 536 0.20 17.56 4.72
N VAL A 537 0.27 18.52 5.64
CA VAL A 537 -0.38 18.43 6.95
C VAL A 537 -1.90 18.33 6.82
N LYS A 538 -2.53 19.11 5.93
CA LYS A 538 -3.97 19.02 5.63
C LYS A 538 -4.36 17.65 5.06
N LYS A 539 -3.49 17.00 4.28
CA LYS A 539 -3.71 15.63 3.81
C LYS A 539 -3.63 14.61 4.97
N LEU A 540 -2.65 14.76 5.88
CA LEU A 540 -2.51 13.92 7.08
C LEU A 540 -3.68 14.09 8.06
N GLN A 541 -4.26 15.29 8.15
CA GLN A 541 -5.44 15.59 8.97
C GLN A 541 -6.54 14.54 8.79
N ASN A 542 -6.86 14.19 7.54
CA ASN A 542 -7.88 13.19 7.20
C ASN A 542 -7.57 11.77 7.73
N GLY A 543 -6.29 11.44 7.91
CA GLY A 543 -5.85 10.19 8.52
C GLY A 543 -5.96 10.22 10.04
N LEU A 544 -5.50 11.32 10.65
CA LEU A 544 -5.52 11.53 12.11
C LEU A 544 -6.94 11.64 12.68
N GLU A 545 -7.88 12.22 11.94
CA GLU A 545 -9.29 12.33 12.33
C GLU A 545 -10.05 10.98 12.31
N ASN A 546 -9.47 9.94 11.73
CA ASN A 546 -10.14 8.65 11.60
C ASN A 546 -10.16 7.87 12.92
N ILE A 547 -11.32 7.31 13.27
CA ILE A 547 -11.52 6.53 14.50
C ILE A 547 -10.61 5.30 14.64
N LYS A 548 -10.07 4.79 13.53
CA LYS A 548 -9.16 3.63 13.49
C LYS A 548 -7.69 4.02 13.64
N CYS A 549 -7.36 5.31 13.59
CA CYS A 549 -5.98 5.76 13.73
C CYS A 549 -5.48 5.45 15.14
N THR A 550 -4.43 4.63 15.25
CA THR A 550 -3.86 4.21 16.54
C THR A 550 -2.52 4.88 16.86
N LEU A 551 -2.13 5.88 16.05
CA LEU A 551 -0.85 6.57 16.16
C LEU A 551 -0.71 7.30 17.50
N GLU A 552 0.38 7.04 18.20
CA GLU A 552 0.69 7.57 19.53
C GLU A 552 1.76 8.65 19.49
N LYS A 553 2.65 8.61 18.50
CA LYS A 553 3.72 9.59 18.31
C LYS A 553 3.87 10.02 16.87
N LEU A 554 4.01 11.33 16.66
CA LEU A 554 4.16 11.93 15.33
C LEU A 554 5.29 12.96 15.33
N GLY A 555 6.31 12.71 14.51
CA GLY A 555 7.42 13.63 14.25
C GLY A 555 7.22 14.37 12.92
N LEU A 556 7.15 15.70 12.99
CA LEU A 556 7.00 16.62 11.86
C LEU A 556 7.96 17.81 12.01
N SER A 557 9.10 17.61 12.67
CA SER A 557 10.07 18.67 12.89
C SER A 557 10.69 19.11 11.57
N GLY A 558 10.83 20.42 11.32
CA GLY A 558 11.51 20.94 10.13
C GLY A 558 10.80 20.59 8.82
N CYS A 559 9.47 20.67 8.79
CA CYS A 559 8.65 20.27 7.63
C CYS A 559 8.05 21.43 6.83
N SER A 560 8.58 22.65 6.99
CA SER A 560 8.07 23.88 6.35
C SER A 560 6.60 24.18 6.66
N ILE A 561 6.14 23.83 7.88
CA ILE A 561 4.74 24.02 8.31
C ILE A 561 4.55 25.45 8.83
N THR A 562 3.49 26.14 8.38
CA THR A 562 3.12 27.50 8.80
C THR A 562 1.83 27.52 9.63
N GLU A 563 1.30 28.70 9.98
CA GLU A 563 0.09 28.85 10.81
C GLU A 563 -1.08 27.96 10.39
N ASP A 564 -1.26 27.75 9.08
CA ASP A 564 -2.38 26.99 8.54
C ASP A 564 -2.24 25.47 8.75
N GLY A 565 -1.03 24.93 8.69
CA GLY A 565 -0.78 23.53 9.04
C GLY A 565 -0.94 23.29 10.55
N TYR A 566 -0.51 24.24 11.39
CA TYR A 566 -0.76 24.17 12.84
C TYR A 566 -2.26 24.19 13.17
N LYS A 567 -3.07 25.03 12.49
CA LYS A 567 -4.54 25.01 12.59
C LYS A 567 -5.11 23.64 12.21
N ALA A 568 -4.64 23.04 11.12
CA ALA A 568 -5.09 21.73 10.66
C ALA A 568 -4.79 20.61 11.67
N LEU A 569 -3.58 20.58 12.25
CA LEU A 569 -3.22 19.63 13.32
C LEU A 569 -4.07 19.82 14.56
N ALA A 570 -4.26 21.06 15.02
CA ALA A 570 -5.09 21.34 16.18
C ALA A 570 -6.54 20.90 15.95
N SER A 571 -7.08 21.10 14.75
CA SER A 571 -8.41 20.59 14.37
C SER A 571 -8.47 19.07 14.41
N ALA A 572 -7.52 18.37 13.79
CA ALA A 572 -7.48 16.90 13.79
C ALA A 572 -7.46 16.30 15.20
N LEU A 573 -6.69 16.92 16.10
CA LEU A 573 -6.51 16.42 17.46
C LEU A 573 -7.71 16.69 18.38
N ARG A 574 -8.58 17.66 18.05
CA ARG A 574 -9.85 17.90 18.76
C ARG A 574 -10.97 16.96 18.33
N SER A 575 -11.03 16.62 17.04
CA SER A 575 -12.20 15.94 16.44
C SER A 575 -12.37 14.48 16.88
N ASN A 576 -11.37 13.85 17.48
CA ASN A 576 -11.33 12.41 17.73
C ASN A 576 -10.59 12.15 19.06
N PRO A 577 -10.76 11.03 19.80
CA PRO A 577 -9.90 10.70 20.92
C PRO A 577 -8.51 10.27 20.41
N SER A 578 -7.79 11.19 19.75
CA SER A 578 -6.48 10.99 19.17
C SER A 578 -5.62 10.23 20.16
N HIS A 579 -5.13 9.06 19.76
CA HIS A 579 -4.20 8.28 20.57
C HIS A 579 -2.84 8.98 20.70
N LEU A 580 -2.68 10.10 19.98
CA LEU A 580 -1.47 10.89 19.93
C LEU A 580 -1.16 11.49 21.31
N THR A 581 -0.07 11.00 21.88
CA THR A 581 0.48 11.46 23.16
C THR A 581 1.73 12.31 22.97
N GLU A 582 2.41 12.17 21.83
CA GLU A 582 3.62 12.92 21.51
C GLU A 582 3.55 13.53 20.10
N LEU A 583 3.80 14.84 20.02
CA LEU A 583 3.86 15.58 18.77
C LEU A 583 5.10 16.47 18.75
N ASP A 584 5.96 16.27 17.75
CA ASP A 584 7.14 17.10 17.52
C ASP A 584 7.00 17.94 16.26
N LEU A 585 7.02 19.26 16.41
CA LEU A 585 6.84 20.28 15.39
C LEU A 585 8.00 21.29 15.41
N ARG A 586 9.11 21.01 16.09
CA ARG A 586 10.27 21.92 16.18
C ARG A 586 10.78 22.31 14.79
N GLY A 587 11.28 23.54 14.64
CA GLY A 587 11.85 24.00 13.36
C GLY A 587 10.81 24.42 12.31
N ASN A 588 9.52 24.42 12.63
CA ASN A 588 8.46 24.99 11.79
C ASN A 588 8.11 26.43 12.20
N ASP A 589 7.03 27.01 11.66
CA ASP A 589 6.56 28.36 11.99
C ASP A 589 5.06 28.44 12.34
N PRO A 590 4.67 28.26 13.62
CA PRO A 590 3.26 28.36 14.02
C PRO A 590 2.64 29.73 13.82
N GLY A 591 3.41 30.83 13.79
CA GLY A 591 2.93 32.20 13.93
C GLY A 591 1.97 32.42 15.13
N PRO A 592 1.46 33.65 15.32
CA PRO A 592 0.54 33.93 16.42
C PRO A 592 -0.75 33.10 16.38
N SER A 593 -1.27 32.81 15.18
CA SER A 593 -2.53 32.06 15.04
C SER A 593 -2.35 30.59 15.38
N GLY A 594 -1.28 29.95 14.92
CA GLY A 594 -0.99 28.55 15.23
C GLY A 594 -0.66 28.33 16.70
N VAL A 595 0.11 29.24 17.33
CA VAL A 595 0.37 29.20 18.79
C VAL A 595 -0.95 29.24 19.56
N LYS A 596 -1.88 30.12 19.19
CA LYS A 596 -3.18 30.21 19.83
C LYS A 596 -3.96 28.89 19.71
N GLN A 597 -4.00 28.29 18.51
CA GLN A 597 -4.70 27.03 18.30
C GLN A 597 -4.13 25.87 19.10
N LEU A 598 -2.80 25.77 19.19
CA LEU A 598 -2.13 24.77 20.04
C LEU A 598 -2.44 24.99 21.52
N TYR A 599 -2.44 26.25 21.98
CA TYR A 599 -2.80 26.55 23.35
C TYR A 599 -4.26 26.16 23.65
N ASP A 600 -5.18 26.57 22.79
CA ASP A 600 -6.60 26.24 22.91
C ASP A 600 -6.85 24.71 22.82
N LEU A 601 -5.97 23.95 22.14
CA LEU A 601 -5.99 22.48 22.09
C LEU A 601 -5.52 21.88 23.43
N LEU A 602 -4.45 22.40 24.03
CA LEU A 602 -3.93 21.90 25.31
C LEU A 602 -4.88 22.15 26.49
N GLN A 603 -5.77 23.14 26.38
CA GLN A 603 -6.85 23.38 27.35
C GLN A 603 -8.09 22.51 27.11
N ASP A 604 -8.17 21.80 25.99
CA ASP A 604 -9.29 20.92 25.68
C ASP A 604 -9.24 19.68 26.58
N PRO A 605 -10.29 19.36 27.36
CA PRO A 605 -10.28 18.21 28.26
C PRO A 605 -10.17 16.86 27.53
N ASN A 606 -10.45 16.82 26.22
CA ASN A 606 -10.31 15.61 25.40
C ASN A 606 -8.92 15.45 24.80
N CYS A 607 -8.04 16.44 24.94
CA CYS A 607 -6.68 16.37 24.42
C CYS A 607 -5.86 15.32 25.19
N LYS A 608 -5.33 14.32 24.48
CA LYS A 608 -4.48 13.26 25.07
C LYS A 608 -2.98 13.54 24.95
N LEU A 609 -2.58 14.65 24.32
CA LEU A 609 -1.18 15.01 24.18
C LEU A 609 -0.54 15.20 25.56
N LYS A 610 0.49 14.41 25.83
CA LYS A 610 1.34 14.53 27.02
C LYS A 610 2.60 15.33 26.72
N THR A 611 3.04 15.30 25.47
CA THR A 611 4.27 15.93 25.03
C THR A 611 4.03 16.64 23.70
N LEU A 612 4.20 17.95 23.69
CA LEU A 612 4.16 18.79 22.51
C LEU A 612 5.47 19.56 22.44
N ARG A 613 6.22 19.40 21.35
CA ARG A 613 7.49 20.14 21.15
C ARG A 613 7.35 21.00 19.91
N PHE A 614 7.40 22.32 20.06
CA PHE A 614 7.46 23.24 18.92
C PHE A 614 8.48 24.36 19.14
N LEU A 615 8.84 24.62 20.40
CA LEU A 615 9.94 25.51 20.81
C LEU A 615 11.26 24.74 20.97
N GLY A 616 12.37 25.47 21.00
CA GLY A 616 13.64 24.91 21.48
C GLY A 616 13.54 24.50 22.96
N PRO A 617 14.29 23.49 23.44
CA PRO A 617 14.14 22.95 24.80
C PRO A 617 14.21 24.02 25.91
N ALA A 618 15.15 24.96 25.82
CA ALA A 618 15.30 26.04 26.78
C ALA A 618 14.15 27.06 26.72
N ALA A 619 13.63 27.34 25.51
CA ALA A 619 12.50 28.24 25.32
C ALA A 619 11.18 27.60 25.81
N ASP A 620 11.03 26.27 25.67
CA ASP A 620 9.87 25.54 26.18
C ASP A 620 9.80 25.54 27.71
N GLU A 621 10.92 25.23 28.37
CA GLU A 621 11.01 25.28 29.84
C GLU A 621 10.68 26.69 30.37
N ALA A 622 11.23 27.72 29.73
CA ALA A 622 10.94 29.11 30.06
C ALA A 622 9.47 29.49 29.80
N CYS A 623 8.88 29.01 28.70
CA CYS A 623 7.47 29.25 28.38
C CYS A 623 6.54 28.63 29.44
N GLN A 624 6.81 27.39 29.87
CA GLN A 624 6.05 26.72 30.92
C GLN A 624 6.17 27.45 32.26
N TYR A 625 7.39 27.82 32.65
CA TYR A 625 7.64 28.58 33.88
C TYR A 625 6.88 29.91 33.89
N VAL A 626 6.98 30.70 32.82
CA VAL A 626 6.29 31.99 32.71
C VAL A 626 4.78 31.80 32.70
N THR A 627 4.26 30.79 31.99
CA THR A 627 2.82 30.46 32.00
C THR A 627 2.33 30.15 33.42
N GLY A 628 3.13 29.46 34.23
CA GLY A 628 2.82 29.20 35.64
C GLY A 628 2.72 30.46 36.52
N ILE A 629 3.40 31.55 36.14
CA ILE A 629 3.34 32.83 36.85
C ILE A 629 2.13 33.67 36.38
N VAL A 630 2.02 33.90 35.07
CA VAL A 630 1.04 34.86 34.52
C VAL A 630 -0.30 34.22 34.10
N GLY A 631 -0.41 32.89 34.17
CA GLY A 631 -1.62 32.13 33.83
C GLY A 631 -1.99 32.14 32.34
N LYS A 632 -1.12 32.67 31.48
CA LYS A 632 -1.30 32.78 30.03
C LYS A 632 0.00 32.43 29.31
N ASN A 633 -0.11 31.85 28.12
CA ASN A 633 1.07 31.55 27.31
C ASN A 633 1.79 32.85 26.89
N PRO A 634 3.08 33.03 27.23
CA PRO A 634 3.82 34.26 26.94
C PRO A 634 3.99 34.56 25.45
N LEU A 635 3.91 33.57 24.57
CA LEU A 635 3.99 33.78 23.11
C LEU A 635 2.77 34.53 22.55
N LEU A 636 1.66 34.58 23.31
CA LEU A 636 0.44 35.30 22.94
C LEU A 636 0.40 36.73 23.51
N LEU A 637 1.37 37.10 24.33
CA LEU A 637 1.40 38.38 25.03
C LEU A 637 2.20 39.42 24.24
N ARG A 638 1.75 40.68 24.30
CA ARG A 638 2.56 41.84 23.87
C ARG A 638 3.29 42.50 25.03
N GLU A 639 2.77 42.33 26.24
CA GLU A 639 3.34 42.85 27.47
C GLU A 639 3.42 41.73 28.48
N LEU A 640 4.60 41.57 29.08
CA LEU A 640 4.88 40.58 30.11
C LEU A 640 5.39 41.31 31.36
N ASN A 641 4.62 41.20 32.44
CA ASN A 641 5.02 41.71 33.74
C ASN A 641 5.36 40.55 34.68
N LEU A 642 6.64 40.47 35.04
CA LEU A 642 7.17 39.52 36.03
C LEU A 642 7.72 40.25 37.27
N SER A 643 7.40 41.53 37.41
CA SER A 643 7.86 42.36 38.53
C SER A 643 7.52 41.73 39.87
N GLU A 644 8.38 41.96 40.86
CA GLU A 644 8.26 41.49 42.25
C GLU A 644 8.35 39.98 42.45
N HIS A 645 8.61 39.22 41.39
CA HIS A 645 8.94 37.80 41.48
C HIS A 645 10.45 37.63 41.58
N GLU A 646 10.92 36.85 42.56
CA GLU A 646 12.34 36.57 42.74
C GLU A 646 12.84 35.61 41.66
N LEU A 647 13.35 36.19 40.57
CA LEU A 647 13.85 35.44 39.42
C LEU A 647 15.32 35.05 39.63
N GLY A 648 16.13 36.02 40.06
CA GLY A 648 17.60 35.92 40.04
C GLY A 648 18.17 35.72 38.63
N ASP A 649 19.49 35.64 38.51
CA ASP A 649 20.17 35.55 37.21
C ASP A 649 19.87 34.23 36.46
N THR A 650 19.67 33.14 37.21
CA THR A 650 19.45 31.80 36.61
C THR A 650 18.13 31.75 35.82
N ARG A 651 17.04 32.30 36.34
CA ARG A 651 15.74 32.27 35.66
C ARG A 651 15.67 33.30 34.53
N VAL A 652 16.42 34.40 34.62
CA VAL A 652 16.58 35.33 33.50
C VAL A 652 17.26 34.66 32.31
N ASN A 653 18.23 33.76 32.53
CA ASN A 653 18.82 32.96 31.46
C ASN A 653 17.79 32.10 30.72
N GLN A 654 16.84 31.52 31.44
CA GLN A 654 15.75 30.76 30.83
C GLN A 654 14.80 31.69 30.06
N ILE A 655 14.35 32.79 30.68
CA ILE A 655 13.47 33.78 30.01
C ILE A 655 14.13 34.37 28.77
N ALA A 656 15.45 34.56 28.78
CA ALA A 656 16.20 35.02 27.62
C ALA A 656 16.10 34.05 26.43
N ALA A 657 16.11 32.74 26.68
CA ALA A 657 15.91 31.74 25.63
C ALA A 657 14.52 31.86 24.98
N LEU A 658 13.47 32.10 25.78
CA LEU A 658 12.13 32.39 25.27
C LEU A 658 12.09 33.69 24.46
N LEU A 659 12.73 34.76 24.95
CA LEU A 659 12.78 36.04 24.23
C LEU A 659 13.59 35.95 22.93
N GLN A 660 14.60 35.08 22.86
CA GLN A 660 15.41 34.86 21.66
C GLN A 660 14.72 33.94 20.64
N ASP A 661 13.71 33.19 21.07
CA ASP A 661 12.93 32.36 20.17
C ASP A 661 12.20 33.25 19.14
N LYS A 662 12.22 32.81 17.87
CA LYS A 662 11.62 33.55 16.74
C LYS A 662 10.11 33.76 16.89
N HIS A 663 9.43 32.94 17.70
CA HIS A 663 8.00 33.04 17.95
C HIS A 663 7.63 34.06 19.03
N CYS A 664 8.61 34.59 19.77
CA CYS A 664 8.34 35.57 20.81
C CYS A 664 8.06 36.97 20.22
N THR A 665 6.81 37.43 20.39
CA THR A 665 6.34 38.72 19.86
C THR A 665 6.25 39.84 20.91
N LEU A 666 6.76 39.58 22.13
CA LEU A 666 6.71 40.52 23.25
C LEU A 666 7.33 41.87 22.88
N LYS A 667 6.61 42.94 23.23
CA LYS A 667 6.99 44.34 23.03
C LYS A 667 7.45 44.99 24.33
N THR A 668 6.86 44.61 25.45
CA THR A 668 7.15 45.18 26.76
C THR A 668 7.48 44.07 27.75
N LEU A 669 8.60 44.21 28.45
CA LEU A 669 9.02 43.30 29.52
C LEU A 669 9.31 44.10 30.80
N GLN A 670 8.61 43.76 31.88
CA GLN A 670 8.80 44.37 33.19
C GLN A 670 9.37 43.35 34.18
N LEU A 671 10.55 43.64 34.70
CA LEU A 671 11.34 42.83 35.64
C LEU A 671 11.68 43.66 36.89
N ARG A 672 10.77 44.53 37.34
CA ARG A 672 11.02 45.42 38.48
C ARG A 672 11.14 44.60 39.76
N LYS A 673 12.19 44.81 40.57
CA LYS A 673 12.38 44.11 41.85
C LYS A 673 12.35 42.58 41.71
N CYS A 674 13.17 42.04 40.80
CA CYS A 674 13.26 40.61 40.49
C CYS A 674 14.56 39.94 41.00
N GLY A 675 15.39 40.68 41.75
CA GLY A 675 16.68 40.17 42.23
C GLY A 675 17.75 40.11 41.14
N LEU A 676 17.68 40.99 40.14
CA LEU A 676 18.64 41.00 39.03
C LEU A 676 19.97 41.61 39.44
N THR A 677 21.08 41.04 38.95
CA THR A 677 22.45 41.54 39.14
C THR A 677 23.11 41.89 37.80
N GLU A 678 24.40 42.25 37.82
CA GLU A 678 25.20 42.46 36.60
C GLU A 678 25.24 41.24 35.66
N GLU A 679 25.01 40.01 36.13
CA GLU A 679 25.00 38.80 35.29
C GLU A 679 23.72 38.71 34.44
N SER A 680 22.56 39.04 35.00
CA SER A 680 21.31 39.18 34.23
C SER A 680 21.45 40.16 33.07
N CYS A 681 22.16 41.27 33.27
CA CYS A 681 22.39 42.26 32.22
C CYS A 681 23.19 41.72 31.03
N LEU A 682 24.19 40.87 31.27
CA LEU A 682 24.97 40.25 30.19
C LEU A 682 24.09 39.39 29.29
N VAL A 683 23.17 38.63 29.91
CA VAL A 683 22.27 37.74 29.20
C VAL A 683 21.19 38.52 28.46
N LEU A 684 20.58 39.52 29.09
CA LEU A 684 19.63 40.40 28.41
C LEU A 684 20.28 41.20 27.28
N ALA A 685 21.57 41.53 27.37
CA ALA A 685 22.30 42.10 26.24
C ALA A 685 22.26 41.16 25.03
N THR A 686 22.43 39.85 25.24
CA THR A 686 22.32 38.86 24.15
C THR A 686 20.93 38.85 23.52
N VAL A 687 19.87 39.03 24.32
CA VAL A 687 18.49 39.21 23.82
C VAL A 687 18.38 40.47 22.98
N LEU A 688 18.88 41.61 23.46
CA LEU A 688 18.83 42.88 22.73
C LEU A 688 19.61 42.86 21.41
N ARG A 689 20.58 41.96 21.23
CA ARG A 689 21.32 41.79 19.96
C ARG A 689 20.54 41.07 18.88
N SER A 690 19.68 40.13 19.27
CA SER A 690 19.00 39.20 18.34
C SER A 690 17.49 39.41 18.25
N ASN A 691 16.87 39.91 19.32
CA ASN A 691 15.44 40.13 19.38
C ASN A 691 15.05 41.46 18.69
N SER A 692 14.25 41.36 17.63
CA SER A 692 13.72 42.51 16.89
C SER A 692 12.37 43.02 17.41
N SER A 693 11.78 42.32 18.38
CA SER A 693 10.41 42.56 18.84
C SER A 693 10.33 43.56 20.00
N LEU A 694 11.18 43.40 21.01
CA LEU A 694 11.13 44.08 22.30
C LEU A 694 11.44 45.58 22.17
N LYS A 695 10.53 46.41 22.66
CA LYS A 695 10.57 47.88 22.58
C LYS A 695 10.70 48.55 23.94
N GLU A 696 10.20 47.93 25.00
CA GLU A 696 10.27 48.46 26.36
C GLU A 696 10.80 47.41 27.33
N LEU A 697 11.79 47.80 28.13
CA LEU A 697 12.40 46.98 29.17
C LEU A 697 12.47 47.79 30.47
N ASP A 698 11.82 47.28 31.50
CA ASP A 698 11.91 47.84 32.86
C ASP A 698 12.65 46.86 33.76
N MET A 699 13.81 47.27 34.29
CA MET A 699 14.60 46.52 35.26
C MET A 699 14.78 47.30 36.57
N SER A 700 13.89 48.26 36.84
CA SER A 700 14.01 49.13 38.01
C SER A 700 14.00 48.36 39.33
N ASN A 701 14.59 48.92 40.39
CA ASN A 701 14.61 48.36 41.75
C ASN A 701 15.32 47.00 41.82
N ASN A 702 16.40 46.81 41.06
CA ASN A 702 17.30 45.67 41.10
C ASN A 702 18.72 46.11 41.48
N ASN A 703 19.68 45.20 41.65
CA ASN A 703 21.05 45.56 42.04
C ASN A 703 22.03 45.39 40.87
N LEU A 704 21.81 46.15 39.79
CA LEU A 704 22.57 46.00 38.55
C LEU A 704 24.00 46.56 38.63
N GLN A 705 24.19 47.62 39.44
CA GLN A 705 25.46 48.34 39.60
C GLN A 705 26.00 48.90 38.27
N ASP A 706 27.17 49.55 38.31
CA ASP A 706 27.80 50.12 37.11
C ASP A 706 28.18 49.06 36.06
N LEU A 707 28.59 47.88 36.53
CA LEU A 707 29.01 46.78 35.67
C LEU A 707 27.83 46.20 34.87
N GLY A 708 26.65 46.07 35.48
CA GLY A 708 25.46 45.57 34.78
C GLY A 708 25.06 46.49 33.64
N VAL A 709 25.07 47.80 33.88
CA VAL A 709 24.75 48.80 32.85
C VAL A 709 25.75 48.76 31.69
N LYS A 710 27.04 48.62 31.98
CA LYS A 710 28.08 48.45 30.94
C LYS A 710 27.88 47.15 30.13
N LYS A 711 27.37 46.09 30.75
CA LYS A 711 27.11 44.79 30.11
C LYS A 711 25.86 44.78 29.24
N LEU A 712 24.88 45.68 29.42
CA LEU A 712 23.62 45.71 28.65
C LEU A 712 23.83 45.91 27.13
N GLY A 713 25.00 46.39 26.70
CA GLY A 713 25.40 46.41 25.29
C GLY A 713 24.54 47.34 24.43
N LEU A 714 24.14 48.50 24.98
CA LEU A 714 23.32 49.50 24.29
C LEU A 714 24.00 50.10 23.06
N GLU A 715 25.32 49.96 22.94
CA GLU A 715 26.09 50.35 21.77
C GLU A 715 25.79 49.51 20.50
N ASN A 716 25.03 48.41 20.59
CA ASN A 716 24.74 47.54 19.44
C ASN A 716 23.70 48.14 18.45
N THR A 717 24.05 48.20 17.16
CA THR A 717 23.20 48.75 16.07
C THR A 717 21.88 48.01 15.86
N ASN A 718 21.79 46.75 16.29
CA ASN A 718 20.58 45.95 16.16
C ASN A 718 19.60 46.12 17.33
N CYS A 719 19.97 46.88 18.37
CA CYS A 719 19.10 47.11 19.52
C CYS A 719 17.86 47.91 19.10
N THR A 720 16.67 47.32 19.23
CA THR A 720 15.41 47.95 18.80
C THR A 720 14.61 48.60 19.93
N LEU A 721 15.23 48.68 21.11
CA LEU A 721 14.62 49.19 22.34
C LEU A 721 14.35 50.69 22.25
N GLN A 722 13.14 51.09 22.62
CA GLN A 722 12.66 52.47 22.61
C GLN A 722 12.54 53.06 24.01
N LYS A 723 12.30 52.22 25.01
CA LYS A 723 12.16 52.65 26.41
C LYS A 723 12.95 51.73 27.34
N LEU A 724 13.76 52.33 28.19
CA LEU A 724 14.58 51.62 29.18
C LEU A 724 14.40 52.27 30.55
N ARG A 725 13.96 51.50 31.53
CA ARG A 725 13.83 51.94 32.92
C ARG A 725 14.80 51.17 33.81
N LEU A 726 15.65 51.92 34.49
CA LEU A 726 16.74 51.47 35.36
C LEU A 726 16.71 52.22 36.70
N SER A 727 15.53 52.64 37.15
CA SER A 727 15.38 53.44 38.37
C SER A 727 15.76 52.61 39.60
N ASN A 728 16.44 53.20 40.59
CA ASN A 728 16.93 52.52 41.80
C ASN A 728 17.70 51.21 41.50
N CYS A 729 18.75 51.29 40.67
CA CYS A 729 19.55 50.13 40.25
C CYS A 729 20.98 50.09 40.84
N SER A 730 21.25 50.92 41.86
CA SER A 730 22.59 51.11 42.46
C SER A 730 23.65 51.60 41.44
N ILE A 731 23.24 52.38 40.45
CA ILE A 731 24.13 52.92 39.42
C ILE A 731 24.81 54.18 39.99
N THR A 732 26.13 54.28 39.84
CA THR A 732 26.95 55.41 40.29
C THR A 732 27.48 56.23 39.12
N GLU A 733 28.30 57.25 39.40
CA GLU A 733 28.93 58.13 38.42
C GLU A 733 29.58 57.38 37.24
N GLU A 734 30.22 56.24 37.49
CA GLU A 734 30.87 55.44 36.44
C GLU A 734 29.86 54.76 35.51
N GLY A 735 28.74 54.26 36.03
CA GLY A 735 27.67 53.66 35.22
C GLY A 735 26.98 54.70 34.33
N TYR A 736 26.80 55.93 34.82
CA TYR A 736 26.28 57.04 34.02
C TYR A 736 27.22 57.42 32.87
N LYS A 737 28.54 57.47 33.10
CA LYS A 737 29.53 57.66 32.02
C LYS A 737 29.44 56.55 30.98
N ALA A 738 29.31 55.30 31.43
CA ALA A 738 29.19 54.14 30.54
C ALA A 738 27.93 54.25 29.65
N LEU A 739 26.78 54.61 30.22
CA LEU A 739 25.55 54.88 29.45
C LEU A 739 25.75 55.99 28.43
N ALA A 740 26.29 57.13 28.86
CA ALA A 740 26.51 58.27 27.96
C ALA A 740 27.45 57.90 26.80
N SER A 741 28.48 57.09 27.05
CA SER A 741 29.41 56.58 26.03
C SER A 741 28.74 55.58 25.09
N ALA A 742 27.93 54.65 25.62
CA ALA A 742 27.23 53.63 24.82
C ALA A 742 26.19 54.28 23.90
N LEU A 743 25.40 55.21 24.45
CA LEU A 743 24.45 56.03 23.68
C LEU A 743 25.17 56.90 22.66
N ARG A 744 26.40 57.39 22.96
CA ARG A 744 27.20 58.16 21.99
C ARG A 744 27.64 57.38 20.77
N SER A 745 28.01 56.13 21.01
CA SER A 745 28.65 55.27 20.01
C SER A 745 27.65 54.75 18.98
N ASN A 746 26.35 54.83 19.27
CA ASN A 746 25.30 54.37 18.39
C ASN A 746 23.97 55.08 18.73
N PRO A 747 23.29 55.74 17.78
CA PRO A 747 21.98 56.32 18.02
C PRO A 747 20.95 55.19 18.19
N THR A 748 20.84 54.69 19.42
CA THR A 748 19.77 53.77 19.83
C THR A 748 18.40 54.35 19.42
N GLN A 749 17.42 53.51 19.06
CA GLN A 749 16.01 53.93 18.93
C GLN A 749 15.39 54.38 20.27
N LEU A 750 16.21 54.53 21.31
CA LEU A 750 15.81 54.86 22.66
C LEU A 750 15.28 56.29 22.71
N ILE A 751 14.00 56.41 23.03
CA ILE A 751 13.26 57.66 23.15
C ILE A 751 13.13 58.05 24.63
N GLU A 752 13.05 57.07 25.52
CA GLU A 752 12.84 57.27 26.96
C GLU A 752 13.87 56.46 27.78
N LEU A 753 14.60 57.15 28.66
CA LEU A 753 15.53 56.55 29.62
C LEU A 753 15.22 57.05 31.03
N ASP A 754 14.86 56.13 31.93
CA ASP A 754 14.62 56.43 33.34
C ASP A 754 15.73 55.84 34.21
N LEU A 755 16.43 56.70 34.93
CA LEU A 755 17.55 56.43 35.82
C LEU A 755 17.27 56.97 37.23
N THR A 756 16.01 57.30 37.55
CA THR A 756 15.63 57.94 38.81
C THR A 756 16.11 57.15 40.02
N GLY A 757 16.65 57.83 41.04
CA GLY A 757 17.06 57.20 42.30
C GLY A 757 18.37 56.41 42.25
N ASN A 758 19.19 56.67 41.23
CA ASN A 758 20.61 56.31 41.19
C ASN A 758 21.50 57.53 41.53
N ASP A 759 22.83 57.38 41.55
CA ASP A 759 23.76 58.47 41.85
C ASP A 759 24.64 58.85 40.65
N PRO A 760 24.28 59.88 39.85
CA PRO A 760 25.05 60.26 38.67
C PRO A 760 26.40 60.92 38.96
N GLY A 761 26.67 61.35 40.21
CA GLY A 761 27.86 62.15 40.51
C GLY A 761 27.96 63.43 39.66
N GLN A 762 29.09 64.15 39.74
CA GLN A 762 29.24 65.40 38.97
C GLN A 762 29.57 65.14 37.51
N SER A 763 30.45 64.19 37.27
CA SER A 763 30.92 63.94 35.90
C SER A 763 29.90 63.10 35.11
N GLY A 764 29.13 62.21 35.74
CA GLY A 764 28.04 61.50 35.06
C GLY A 764 26.91 62.44 34.64
N VAL A 765 26.53 63.41 35.49
CA VAL A 765 25.60 64.50 35.10
C VAL A 765 26.15 65.27 33.90
N LYS A 766 27.44 65.63 33.92
CA LYS A 766 28.08 66.34 32.80
C LYS A 766 28.02 65.53 31.50
N GLU A 767 28.43 64.26 31.52
CA GLU A 767 28.43 63.41 30.32
C GLU A 767 27.01 63.18 29.76
N LEU A 768 25.98 63.12 30.62
CA LEU A 768 24.58 63.07 30.18
C LEU A 768 24.12 64.38 29.53
N ILE A 769 24.47 65.54 30.09
CA ILE A 769 24.11 66.83 29.50
C ILE A 769 24.82 67.02 28.17
N ASP A 770 26.12 66.70 28.10
CA ASP A 770 26.92 66.76 26.87
C ASP A 770 26.31 65.85 25.79
N LEU A 771 25.74 64.70 26.17
CA LEU A 771 24.98 63.82 25.27
C LEU A 771 23.70 64.52 24.74
N LEU A 772 22.92 65.16 25.62
CA LEU A 772 21.65 65.82 25.26
C LEU A 772 21.82 67.08 24.40
N GLN A 773 22.99 67.72 24.44
CA GLN A 773 23.29 68.91 23.63
C GLN A 773 23.64 68.61 22.18
N ASN A 774 23.82 67.34 21.82
CA ASN A 774 24.17 66.94 20.46
C ASN A 774 22.90 66.75 19.61
N GLU A 775 22.78 67.52 18.51
CA GLU A 775 21.59 67.62 17.65
C GLU A 775 21.19 66.32 16.93
N HIS A 776 22.04 65.28 16.97
CA HIS A 776 21.82 64.01 16.28
C HIS A 776 21.19 62.89 17.13
N TYR A 777 20.84 63.12 18.40
CA TYR A 777 20.23 62.09 19.27
C TYR A 777 18.70 62.09 19.26
N GLN A 778 18.10 60.89 19.39
CA GLN A 778 16.65 60.68 19.39
C GLN A 778 16.01 60.62 20.78
N LEU A 779 16.81 60.68 21.86
CA LEU A 779 16.33 60.60 23.23
C LEU A 779 15.49 61.84 23.56
N LYS A 780 14.17 61.67 23.70
CA LYS A 780 13.24 62.77 24.00
C LYS A 780 13.05 62.98 25.50
N THR A 781 13.27 61.93 26.29
CA THR A 781 12.97 61.96 27.72
C THR A 781 14.05 61.22 28.46
N ILE A 782 14.73 61.93 29.36
CA ILE A 782 15.65 61.35 30.34
C ILE A 782 15.21 61.77 31.73
N ARG A 783 15.12 60.83 32.67
CA ARG A 783 14.79 61.11 34.07
C ARG A 783 15.90 60.58 34.95
N PHE A 784 16.48 61.42 35.80
CA PHE A 784 17.47 60.95 36.77
C PHE A 784 17.38 61.70 38.10
N LEU A 785 16.66 62.82 38.17
CA LEU A 785 16.33 63.50 39.43
C LEU A 785 15.18 62.81 40.17
N LYS A 786 15.14 62.94 41.50
CA LYS A 786 14.21 62.22 42.38
C LYS A 786 12.74 62.57 42.16
N SER A 787 12.46 63.74 41.58
CA SER A 787 11.10 64.20 41.31
C SER A 787 10.99 64.68 39.86
N PRO A 788 9.88 64.37 39.16
CA PRO A 788 9.58 64.96 37.84
C PRO A 788 9.60 66.49 37.89
N VAL A 789 9.17 67.08 39.00
CA VAL A 789 9.15 68.52 39.23
C VAL A 789 10.58 69.09 39.29
N ALA A 790 11.52 68.35 39.90
CA ALA A 790 12.94 68.70 39.92
C ALA A 790 13.58 68.55 38.53
N GLN A 791 13.17 67.52 37.77
CA GLN A 791 13.62 67.30 36.38
C GLN A 791 13.20 68.46 35.47
N GLU A 792 11.92 68.85 35.50
CA GLU A 792 11.41 70.01 34.73
C GLU A 792 12.14 71.31 35.10
N ALA A 793 12.36 71.53 36.40
CA ALA A 793 13.10 72.68 36.90
C ALA A 793 14.55 72.70 36.37
N CYS A 794 15.21 71.54 36.37
CA CYS A 794 16.56 71.38 35.86
C CYS A 794 16.63 71.66 34.35
N GLU A 795 15.70 71.13 33.56
CA GLU A 795 15.62 71.32 32.12
C GLU A 795 15.39 72.80 31.76
N TYR A 796 14.44 73.45 32.44
CA TYR A 796 14.17 74.87 32.26
C TYR A 796 15.40 75.72 32.57
N LEU A 797 16.01 75.52 33.74
CA LEU A 797 17.19 76.27 34.16
C LEU A 797 18.41 76.00 33.29
N THR A 798 18.58 74.77 32.80
CA THR A 798 19.67 74.44 31.85
C THR A 798 19.51 75.25 30.57
N LYS A 799 18.27 75.40 30.07
CA LYS A 799 17.96 76.21 28.88
C LYS A 799 18.21 77.71 29.10
N VAL A 800 17.85 78.23 30.27
CA VAL A 800 17.98 79.67 30.60
C VAL A 800 19.41 80.06 30.99
N LEU A 801 20.13 79.21 31.71
CA LEU A 801 21.49 79.47 32.20
C LEU A 801 22.57 79.07 31.19
N GLY A 802 22.23 78.29 30.17
CA GLY A 802 23.19 77.70 29.21
C GLY A 802 24.10 76.61 29.82
N LYS A 803 23.93 76.30 31.11
CA LYS A 803 24.64 75.25 31.85
C LYS A 803 23.69 74.67 32.88
N SER A 804 23.77 73.35 33.10
CA SER A 804 22.88 72.71 34.07
C SER A 804 23.12 73.20 35.50
N PRO A 805 22.05 73.52 36.24
CA PRO A 805 22.15 73.95 37.64
C PRO A 805 22.76 72.88 38.55
N LEU A 806 22.75 71.60 38.16
CA LEU A 806 23.37 70.51 38.92
C LEU A 806 24.91 70.57 38.91
N LEU A 807 25.50 71.29 37.96
CA LEU A 807 26.95 71.49 37.84
C LEU A 807 27.43 72.80 38.49
N LEU A 808 26.54 73.52 39.18
CA LEU A 808 26.81 74.81 39.78
C LEU A 808 26.90 74.70 41.29
N THR A 809 27.96 75.27 41.86
CA THR A 809 28.06 75.52 43.31
C THR A 809 27.42 76.85 43.69
N GLU A 810 27.26 77.75 42.72
CA GLU A 810 26.61 79.04 42.87
C GLU A 810 25.55 79.23 41.77
N LEU A 811 24.30 79.41 42.19
CA LEU A 811 23.15 79.62 41.31
C LEU A 811 22.77 81.10 41.34
N VAL A 812 22.94 81.79 40.22
CA VAL A 812 22.59 83.21 40.08
C VAL A 812 21.33 83.32 39.21
N LEU A 813 20.26 83.81 39.83
CA LEU A 813 18.97 84.05 39.20
C LEU A 813 18.59 85.53 39.38
N SER A 814 18.17 86.15 38.29
CA SER A 814 17.63 87.51 38.24
C SER A 814 16.21 87.46 37.66
N GLU A 815 15.43 88.54 37.81
CA GLU A 815 14.01 88.60 37.42
C GLU A 815 13.73 88.12 35.99
N ASP A 816 14.62 88.46 35.05
CA ASP A 816 14.59 88.08 33.63
C ASP A 816 14.79 86.58 33.37
N LYS A 817 15.34 85.85 34.34
CA LYS A 817 15.66 84.41 34.25
C LYS A 817 14.74 83.51 35.07
N LEU A 818 13.88 84.06 35.94
CA LEU A 818 12.91 83.26 36.70
C LEU A 818 11.71 82.87 35.84
N GLY A 819 11.13 83.79 35.04
CA GLY A 819 10.06 83.49 34.08
C GLY A 819 9.01 82.46 34.56
N ASP A 820 8.80 81.40 33.77
CA ASP A 820 7.86 80.28 34.03
C ASP A 820 8.34 79.28 35.11
N LEU A 821 9.51 79.49 35.71
CA LEU A 821 10.00 78.66 36.80
C LEU A 821 9.27 79.04 38.09
N ASP A 822 8.20 78.30 38.40
CA ASP A 822 7.53 78.47 39.68
C ASP A 822 8.46 78.08 40.86
N SER A 823 8.15 78.62 42.02
CA SER A 823 8.94 78.38 43.23
C SER A 823 8.97 76.91 43.66
N GLU A 824 7.92 76.13 43.39
CA GLU A 824 7.83 74.70 43.72
C GLU A 824 8.83 73.88 42.91
N LYS A 825 8.99 74.19 41.63
CA LYS A 825 9.99 73.63 40.72
C LYS A 825 11.41 73.89 41.20
N LEU A 826 11.71 75.16 41.50
CA LEU A 826 13.03 75.55 41.99
C LEU A 826 13.36 74.88 43.33
N SER A 827 12.39 74.80 44.24
CA SER A 827 12.55 74.11 45.53
C SER A 827 12.77 72.61 45.36
N ALA A 828 11.99 71.95 44.51
CA ALA A 828 12.15 70.53 44.21
C ALA A 828 13.57 70.24 43.67
N LEU A 829 14.12 71.11 42.82
CA LEU A 829 15.50 71.00 42.34
C LEU A 829 16.52 71.23 43.45
N LEU A 830 16.36 72.26 44.27
CA LEU A 830 17.31 72.60 45.33
C LEU A 830 17.33 71.56 46.46
N MET A 831 16.19 70.93 46.74
CA MET A 831 16.05 69.84 47.72
C MET A 831 16.44 68.47 47.15
N ASP A 832 16.66 68.36 45.84
CA ASP A 832 17.15 67.14 45.24
C ASP A 832 18.57 66.84 45.73
N SER A 833 18.86 65.57 46.05
CA SER A 833 20.17 65.16 46.57
C SER A 833 21.33 65.39 45.59
N HIS A 834 21.04 65.52 44.31
CA HIS A 834 22.04 65.76 43.28
C HIS A 834 22.34 67.25 43.10
N SER A 835 21.56 68.16 43.68
CA SER A 835 21.89 69.59 43.70
C SER A 835 23.18 69.84 44.47
N LYS A 836 24.08 70.63 43.89
CA LYS A 836 25.36 71.08 44.49
C LYS A 836 25.39 72.59 44.77
N VAL A 837 24.24 73.27 44.66
CA VAL A 837 24.11 74.70 44.88
C VAL A 837 24.29 75.03 46.35
N GLU A 838 25.48 75.49 46.71
CA GLU A 838 25.80 75.98 48.07
C GLU A 838 25.50 77.47 48.21
N LYS A 839 25.51 78.21 47.10
CA LYS A 839 25.23 79.64 47.09
C LYS A 839 24.10 79.96 46.12
N MET A 840 23.12 80.72 46.56
CA MET A 840 22.02 81.15 45.71
C MET A 840 21.89 82.66 45.75
N LYS A 841 21.99 83.32 44.60
CA LYS A 841 21.76 84.75 44.45
C LYS A 841 20.46 84.97 43.70
N LEU A 842 19.46 85.48 44.39
CA LEU A 842 18.18 85.94 43.84
C LEU A 842 18.23 87.46 43.85
N ASN A 843 18.96 88.05 42.91
CA ASN A 843 19.17 89.50 42.88
C ASN A 843 18.09 90.17 42.03
N ASN A 844 17.51 91.25 42.55
CA ASN A 844 16.44 92.01 41.88
C ASN A 844 15.21 91.13 41.53
N CYS A 845 14.82 90.21 42.40
CA CYS A 845 13.64 89.36 42.18
C CYS A 845 12.42 89.89 42.97
N GLU A 846 11.23 89.89 42.37
CA GLU A 846 9.96 90.06 43.10
C GLU A 846 9.52 88.72 43.74
N LEU A 847 9.75 88.58 45.05
CA LEU A 847 9.40 87.38 45.79
C LEU A 847 7.97 87.48 46.35
N THR A 848 7.06 86.71 45.76
CA THR A 848 5.68 86.55 46.25
C THR A 848 5.65 85.75 47.57
N GLU A 849 4.54 85.85 48.32
CA GLU A 849 4.33 85.07 49.55
C GLU A 849 4.45 83.55 49.31
N LYS A 850 3.91 83.05 48.18
CA LYS A 850 4.06 81.65 47.76
C LYS A 850 5.53 81.27 47.58
N SER A 851 6.32 82.11 46.90
CA SER A 851 7.76 81.84 46.72
C SER A 851 8.56 81.88 48.01
N CYS A 852 8.18 82.73 48.96
CA CYS A 852 8.82 82.82 50.28
C CYS A 852 8.53 81.58 51.14
N SER A 853 7.29 81.07 51.13
CA SER A 853 6.92 79.83 51.84
C SER A 853 7.63 78.61 51.28
N VAL A 854 7.79 78.55 49.96
CA VAL A 854 8.53 77.49 49.30
C VAL A 854 10.03 77.58 49.57
N LEU A 855 10.63 78.78 49.56
CA LEU A 855 12.01 78.98 50.02
C LEU A 855 12.17 78.61 51.50
N ALA A 856 11.22 78.95 52.36
CA ALA A 856 11.21 78.53 53.76
C ALA A 856 11.17 77.00 53.91
N THR A 857 10.50 76.30 53.00
CA THR A 857 10.49 74.83 52.93
C THR A 857 11.87 74.29 52.54
N VAL A 858 12.54 74.91 51.56
CA VAL A 858 13.95 74.61 51.22
C VAL A 858 14.82 74.78 52.47
N LEU A 859 14.76 75.94 53.13
CA LEU A 859 15.52 76.25 54.36
C LEU A 859 15.25 75.29 55.51
N SER A 860 14.02 74.77 55.59
CA SER A 860 13.57 73.81 56.62
C SER A 860 13.93 72.35 56.33
N SER A 861 14.49 72.08 55.15
CA SER A 861 14.92 70.75 54.72
C SER A 861 16.44 70.59 54.81
N LYS A 862 16.94 69.36 54.69
CA LYS A 862 18.38 69.06 54.74
C LYS A 862 19.05 69.43 53.41
N THR A 863 19.14 70.72 53.12
CA THR A 863 19.82 71.25 51.92
C THR A 863 21.30 71.50 52.21
N ILE A 864 22.08 71.59 51.15
CA ILE A 864 23.49 71.98 51.20
C ILE A 864 23.71 73.50 51.02
N LEU A 865 22.63 74.28 50.96
CA LEU A 865 22.69 75.72 50.72
C LEU A 865 23.28 76.42 51.95
N LYS A 866 24.41 77.10 51.77
CA LYS A 866 25.19 77.79 52.82
C LYS A 866 25.07 79.31 52.76
N GLU A 867 24.79 79.87 51.58
CA GLU A 867 24.66 81.30 51.34
C GLU A 867 23.44 81.59 50.47
N MET A 868 22.56 82.49 50.92
CA MET A 868 21.44 82.99 50.12
C MET A 868 21.50 84.51 50.10
N ASN A 869 21.67 85.09 48.92
CA ASN A 869 21.73 86.53 48.70
C ASN A 869 20.43 87.01 48.07
N LEU A 870 19.72 87.89 48.79
CA LEU A 870 18.44 88.49 48.38
C LEU A 870 18.59 90.01 48.11
N ASN A 871 19.79 90.47 47.73
CA ASN A 871 20.07 91.90 47.56
C ASN A 871 19.16 92.52 46.50
N ASN A 872 18.61 93.69 46.84
CA ASN A 872 17.67 94.46 46.02
C ASN A 872 16.42 93.68 45.58
N SER A 873 16.08 92.58 46.26
CA SER A 873 14.85 91.82 46.03
C SER A 873 13.71 92.34 46.89
N ARG A 874 12.50 92.42 46.31
CA ARG A 874 11.32 92.96 46.99
C ARG A 874 10.63 91.86 47.77
N LEU A 875 10.60 92.00 49.10
CA LEU A 875 9.92 91.08 50.03
C LEU A 875 8.73 91.81 50.68
N LEU A 876 7.56 91.18 50.67
CA LEU A 876 6.41 91.63 51.46
C LEU A 876 6.57 91.19 52.92
N ASP A 877 5.96 91.90 53.86
CA ASP A 877 6.02 91.58 55.30
C ASP A 877 5.60 90.12 55.61
N SER A 878 4.60 89.59 54.89
CA SER A 878 4.19 88.18 55.00
C SER A 878 5.28 87.21 54.54
N GLY A 879 5.98 87.53 53.45
CA GLY A 879 7.10 86.73 52.93
C GLY A 879 8.34 86.75 53.82
N VAL A 880 8.64 87.89 54.46
CA VAL A 880 9.72 87.98 55.47
C VAL A 880 9.47 87.03 56.63
N LYS A 881 8.21 86.93 57.09
CA LYS A 881 7.81 86.05 58.19
C LYS A 881 8.02 84.57 57.84
N GLU A 882 7.62 84.15 56.65
CA GLU A 882 7.81 82.77 56.16
C GLU A 882 9.30 82.40 56.10
N ILE A 883 10.15 83.25 55.50
CA ILE A 883 11.60 83.01 55.43
C ILE A 883 12.22 82.95 56.83
N CYS A 884 11.79 83.83 57.75
CA CYS A 884 12.24 83.79 59.14
C CYS A 884 11.90 82.47 59.86
N GLU A 885 10.71 81.89 59.60
CA GLU A 885 10.36 80.57 60.16
C GLU A 885 11.27 79.46 59.60
N GLY A 886 11.58 79.49 58.29
CA GLY A 886 12.54 78.57 57.69
C GLY A 886 13.96 78.69 58.27
N LEU A 887 14.43 79.92 58.54
CA LEU A 887 15.73 80.18 59.17
C LEU A 887 15.81 79.72 60.64
N LYS A 888 14.69 79.63 61.35
CA LYS A 888 14.65 79.12 62.74
C LYS A 888 14.77 77.59 62.81
N ASN A 889 14.64 76.89 61.67
CA ASN A 889 14.72 75.45 61.65
C ASN A 889 16.15 74.98 62.03
N PRO A 890 16.30 74.04 62.98
CA PRO A 890 17.62 73.58 63.45
C PRO A 890 18.46 72.87 62.37
N VAL A 891 17.88 72.52 61.22
CA VAL A 891 18.58 71.92 60.07
C VAL A 891 19.18 72.99 59.13
N CYS A 892 18.80 74.27 59.28
CA CYS A 892 19.26 75.36 58.43
C CYS A 892 20.69 75.79 58.77
N GLU A 893 21.65 75.60 57.85
CA GLU A 893 23.07 75.94 58.03
C GLU A 893 23.46 77.34 57.48
N LEU A 894 22.48 78.14 57.06
CA LEU A 894 22.72 79.44 56.44
C LEU A 894 23.24 80.48 57.44
N LYS A 895 24.32 81.16 57.07
CA LYS A 895 24.83 82.32 57.80
C LYS A 895 24.12 83.57 57.33
N ILE A 896 23.40 84.24 58.23
CA ILE A 896 22.86 85.58 57.98
C ILE A 896 24.03 86.57 57.94
N LEU A 897 24.32 87.08 56.75
CA LEU A 897 25.27 88.17 56.54
C LEU A 897 24.47 89.47 56.39
N LYS A 898 24.98 90.56 56.96
CA LYS A 898 24.30 91.87 56.99
C LYS A 898 24.22 92.53 55.62
#